data_AF-A0A948QMM6-F1
#
_entry.id   AF-A0A948QMM6-F1
#
_cell.length_a   1.000
_cell.length_b   1.000
_cell.length_c   1.000
_cell.angle_alpha   90.00
_cell.angle_beta   90.00
_cell.angle_gamma   90.00
#
_symmetry.space_group_name_H-M   'P 1'
#
loop_
_entity.id
_entity.type
_entity.pdbx_description
1 polymer ?
#
loop_
_entity_poly.entity_id
_entity_poly.type
_entity_poly.pdbx_seq_one_letter_code
_entity_poly.pdbx_strand_id
1 'polypeptide(L)'
;MQKLRKILFVLMGLSLIFPLIYFYRQLFPERIIPAGYEKYNITPAEYAIAMVGKDIVKQSQGKKLRGYIVSLKNIVGPIDEEIEKLKKDINLALGQYNGWMVIAPEEQLNEIKKRKNEDIARKKSLISAGFIDPEAYIRFQIQGDRIRVDYDIMAEWKWLPGSIENCQIIVTVINRSSGKAEFSSDVSFTHPVYFKKYRNIQQAILYGTYISSGIFGSAFLFFIITSSVLVLKRRKLEKLVPEAMQKLEEYIQKGSYTGANSLVSQQLDFFPANTDFIAFKHRLMVVTKDNPRRAEESYVRYINLGTKLRQNVCLTDEEYDDLKNLPQYLELPEITEMIAKYQKFIEGHNICKKIRQKQEQIRMFIDNGELSKAQEEMDSLYKDDSWVEYKSLVSMPEMATQRLALPSPDNFDNIREEVENRFKASKENVNRAEEHISKGEISEAEELLKEVVKTNKDLRESAENILSNIEKSRKSEKLCLKPEKIGKEIVVFKKDTITLARKARGTPDIDINNLKVSRDNHLKLCIVENKVIAEDLNSAGGTYHRGEKITRSQMEDGDILDISHSYRMTVHICRGREIVQSTLVPGTIPSEMKIDPRDIDEHQKISGLFIEADDRNIIVLAGNEPAIPIAFKSIGIVYEKSGDCQISVKDGVIVLRTPDTSQILCDGSNVDYKGIRYRIV
;
A
#
# COMPACT_ATOMS: atom_id res chain seq x y z
N MET A 1 0.19 -20.18 -40.77
CA MET A 1 -0.29 -21.27 -41.66
C MET A 1 -1.56 -20.96 -42.45
N GLN A 2 -2.54 -20.23 -41.91
CA GLN A 2 -3.75 -19.87 -42.69
C GLN A 2 -3.44 -19.09 -43.98
N LYS A 3 -2.50 -18.14 -43.95
CA LYS A 3 -2.03 -17.42 -45.15
C LYS A 3 -1.48 -18.37 -46.23
N LEU A 4 -0.67 -19.35 -45.84
CA LEU A 4 -0.10 -20.35 -46.76
C LEU A 4 -1.18 -21.24 -47.40
N ARG A 5 -2.20 -21.65 -46.62
CA ARG A 5 -3.37 -22.38 -47.16
C ARG A 5 -4.12 -21.56 -48.19
N LYS A 6 -4.37 -20.27 -47.93
CA LYS A 6 -5.03 -19.37 -48.90
C LYS A 6 -4.25 -19.30 -50.22
N ILE A 7 -2.92 -19.15 -50.15
CA ILE A 7 -2.06 -19.11 -51.34
C ILE A 7 -2.14 -20.42 -52.14
N LEU A 8 -2.09 -21.57 -51.47
CA LEU A 8 -2.20 -22.88 -52.13
C LEU A 8 -3.55 -23.07 -52.83
N PHE A 9 -4.65 -22.63 -52.20
CA PHE A 9 -5.98 -22.67 -52.84
C PHE A 9 -6.05 -21.80 -54.09
N VAL A 10 -5.46 -20.59 -54.05
CA VAL A 10 -5.41 -19.73 -55.25
C VAL A 10 -4.59 -20.38 -56.36
N LEU A 11 -3.43 -20.96 -56.04
CA LEU A 11 -2.59 -21.66 -57.02
C LEU A 11 -3.33 -22.85 -57.65
N MET A 12 -4.02 -23.66 -56.83
CA MET A 12 -4.84 -24.76 -57.33
C MET A 12 -5.97 -24.26 -58.25
N GLY A 13 -6.67 -23.18 -57.88
CA GLY A 13 -7.72 -22.58 -58.71
C GLY A 13 -7.19 -22.07 -60.06
N LEU A 14 -6.08 -21.32 -60.05
CA LEU A 14 -5.45 -20.80 -61.28
C LEU A 14 -4.98 -21.92 -62.21
N SER A 15 -4.50 -23.03 -61.64
CA SER A 15 -4.02 -24.17 -62.42
C SER A 15 -5.12 -24.98 -63.13
N LEU A 16 -6.40 -24.66 -62.93
CA LEU A 16 -7.51 -25.26 -63.68
C LEU A 16 -7.85 -24.49 -64.97
N ILE A 17 -7.35 -23.26 -65.14
CA ILE A 17 -7.72 -22.39 -66.27
C ILE A 17 -7.28 -23.00 -67.61
N PHE A 18 -6.02 -23.44 -67.74
CA PHE A 18 -5.50 -24.02 -68.98
C PHE A 18 -6.20 -25.33 -69.39
N PRO A 19 -6.40 -26.30 -68.48
CA PRO A 19 -7.20 -27.49 -68.78
C PRO A 19 -8.62 -27.17 -69.26
N LEU A 20 -9.29 -26.19 -68.64
CA LEU A 20 -10.64 -25.77 -69.05
C LEU A 20 -10.64 -25.11 -70.43
N ILE A 21 -9.66 -24.27 -70.73
CA ILE A 21 -9.49 -23.66 -72.07
C ILE A 21 -9.21 -24.73 -73.12
N TYR A 22 -8.36 -25.72 -72.81
CA TYR A 22 -8.06 -26.84 -73.69
C TYR A 22 -9.33 -27.66 -73.99
N PHE A 23 -10.06 -28.05 -72.94
CA PHE A 23 -11.31 -28.80 -73.06
C PHE A 23 -12.37 -28.04 -73.86
N TYR A 24 -12.55 -26.75 -73.58
CA TYR A 24 -13.48 -25.90 -74.33
C TYR A 24 -13.13 -25.86 -75.82
N ARG A 25 -11.85 -25.67 -76.17
CA ARG A 25 -11.41 -25.64 -77.58
C ARG A 25 -11.51 -26.99 -78.27
N GLN A 26 -11.39 -28.09 -77.53
CA GLN A 26 -11.58 -29.43 -78.07
C GLN A 26 -13.06 -29.72 -78.37
N LEU A 27 -13.98 -29.19 -77.56
CA LEU A 27 -15.42 -29.36 -77.74
C LEU A 27 -16.03 -28.45 -78.82
N PHE A 28 -15.46 -27.27 -79.05
CA PHE A 28 -16.00 -26.26 -79.97
C PHE A 28 -14.97 -25.82 -81.02
N PRO A 29 -14.65 -26.65 -82.02
CA PRO A 29 -13.78 -26.22 -83.12
C PRO A 29 -14.52 -25.25 -84.05
N GLU A 30 -14.17 -23.96 -84.01
CA GLU A 30 -14.78 -22.90 -84.84
C GLU A 30 -14.45 -22.98 -86.36
N ARG A 31 -13.75 -24.03 -86.81
CA ARG A 31 -13.06 -24.04 -88.11
C ARG A 31 -13.56 -25.14 -89.03
N ILE A 32 -13.66 -24.82 -90.33
CA ILE A 32 -14.05 -25.80 -91.35
C ILE A 32 -12.83 -26.62 -91.71
N ILE A 33 -12.67 -27.71 -90.98
CA ILE A 33 -11.65 -28.71 -91.21
C ILE A 33 -12.38 -29.94 -91.78
N PRO A 34 -12.12 -30.32 -93.05
CA PRO A 34 -12.76 -31.48 -93.64
C PRO A 34 -12.61 -32.71 -92.74
N ALA A 35 -13.73 -33.30 -92.33
CA ALA A 35 -13.69 -34.46 -91.45
C ALA A 35 -12.87 -35.60 -92.09
N GLY A 36 -11.97 -36.19 -91.32
CA GLY A 36 -11.15 -37.32 -91.76
C GLY A 36 -9.77 -36.99 -92.33
N TYR A 37 -9.41 -35.72 -92.56
CA TYR A 37 -8.08 -35.35 -93.06
C TYR A 37 -6.93 -35.85 -92.14
N GLU A 38 -7.16 -35.89 -90.81
CA GLU A 38 -6.17 -36.28 -89.79
C GLU A 38 -5.64 -37.70 -90.01
N LYS A 39 -6.49 -38.60 -90.51
CA LYS A 39 -6.14 -40.00 -90.80
C LYS A 39 -5.02 -40.11 -91.85
N TYR A 40 -4.85 -39.08 -92.68
CA TYR A 40 -3.98 -39.11 -93.84
C TYR A 40 -2.66 -38.37 -93.64
N ASN A 41 -2.46 -37.67 -92.52
CA ASN A 41 -1.25 -36.88 -92.21
C ASN A 41 -0.91 -35.83 -93.29
N ILE A 42 -1.93 -35.16 -93.81
CA ILE A 42 -1.82 -34.07 -94.80
C ILE A 42 -2.52 -32.81 -94.27
N THR A 43 -2.32 -31.68 -94.94
CA THR A 43 -3.01 -30.44 -94.59
C THR A 43 -4.50 -30.49 -94.99
N PRO A 44 -5.39 -29.75 -94.30
CA PRO A 44 -6.79 -29.62 -94.69
C PRO A 44 -6.98 -29.16 -96.14
N ALA A 45 -6.11 -28.26 -96.61
CA ALA A 45 -6.11 -27.78 -97.99
C ALA A 45 -5.78 -28.90 -98.99
N GLU A 46 -4.72 -29.66 -98.75
CA GLU A 46 -4.36 -30.83 -99.60
C GLU A 46 -5.49 -31.87 -99.64
N TYR A 47 -6.12 -32.15 -98.50
CA TYR A 47 -7.26 -33.07 -98.44
C TYR A 47 -8.49 -32.51 -99.18
N ALA A 48 -8.76 -31.22 -99.03
CA ALA A 48 -9.84 -30.54 -99.73
C ALA A 48 -9.66 -30.61 -101.25
N ILE A 49 -8.46 -30.35 -101.76
CA ILE A 49 -8.15 -30.50 -103.19
C ILE A 49 -8.29 -31.96 -103.65
N ALA A 50 -7.89 -32.94 -102.84
CA ALA A 50 -8.12 -34.35 -103.17
C ALA A 50 -9.62 -34.71 -103.27
N MET A 51 -10.48 -34.09 -102.43
CA MET A 51 -11.93 -34.24 -102.55
C MET A 51 -12.47 -33.60 -103.84
N VAL A 52 -11.99 -32.40 -104.20
CA VAL A 52 -12.33 -31.75 -105.48
C VAL A 52 -11.89 -32.62 -106.65
N GLY A 53 -10.69 -33.19 -106.61
CA GLY A 53 -10.21 -34.10 -107.64
C GLY A 53 -11.11 -35.32 -107.83
N LYS A 54 -11.51 -35.96 -106.72
CA LYS A 54 -12.46 -37.08 -106.75
C LYS A 54 -13.80 -36.67 -107.36
N ASP A 55 -14.29 -35.48 -107.02
CA ASP A 55 -15.55 -34.97 -107.57
C ASP A 55 -15.42 -34.62 -109.07
N ILE A 56 -14.32 -33.99 -109.49
CA ILE A 56 -14.00 -33.76 -110.92
C ILE A 56 -14.00 -35.10 -111.67
N VAL A 57 -13.29 -36.13 -111.17
CA VAL A 57 -13.25 -37.45 -111.80
C VAL A 57 -14.66 -38.03 -111.94
N LYS A 58 -15.47 -37.95 -110.87
CA LYS A 58 -16.85 -38.44 -110.86
C LYS A 58 -17.73 -37.70 -111.87
N GLN A 59 -17.67 -36.37 -111.91
CA GLN A 59 -18.46 -35.54 -112.81
C GLN A 59 -18.05 -35.74 -114.27
N SER A 60 -16.74 -35.81 -114.56
CA SER A 60 -16.21 -36.08 -115.90
C SER A 60 -16.58 -37.48 -116.40
N GLN A 61 -16.53 -38.50 -115.55
CA GLN A 61 -17.00 -39.85 -115.87
C GLN A 61 -18.49 -39.86 -116.22
N GLY A 62 -19.32 -39.19 -115.41
CA GLY A 62 -20.77 -39.10 -115.64
C GLY A 62 -21.13 -38.43 -116.98
N LYS A 63 -20.37 -37.41 -117.36
CA LYS A 63 -20.55 -36.68 -118.62
C LYS A 63 -19.80 -37.29 -119.82
N LYS A 64 -19.01 -38.35 -119.59
CA LYS A 64 -18.18 -39.03 -120.60
C LYS A 64 -17.25 -38.07 -121.36
N LEU A 65 -16.73 -37.06 -120.69
CA LEU A 65 -15.83 -36.07 -121.29
C LEU A 65 -14.54 -36.79 -121.72
N ARG A 66 -14.05 -36.53 -122.93
CA ARG A 66 -12.76 -37.09 -123.39
C ARG A 66 -12.02 -36.06 -124.22
N GLY A 67 -10.69 -36.12 -124.19
CA GLY A 67 -9.85 -35.25 -125.00
C GLY A 67 -8.71 -34.60 -124.23
N TYR A 68 -8.26 -33.44 -124.71
CA TYR A 68 -7.16 -32.70 -124.13
C TYR A 68 -7.65 -31.55 -123.25
N ILE A 69 -7.11 -31.46 -122.03
CA ILE A 69 -7.40 -30.37 -121.09
C ILE A 69 -6.12 -29.58 -120.82
N VAL A 70 -6.20 -28.25 -120.88
CA VAL A 70 -5.06 -27.38 -120.53
C VAL A 70 -4.89 -27.33 -119.02
N SER A 71 -3.64 -27.40 -118.55
CA SER A 71 -3.32 -27.24 -117.13
C SER A 71 -3.69 -25.85 -116.64
N LEU A 72 -4.08 -25.78 -115.37
CA LEU A 72 -4.39 -24.54 -114.69
C LEU A 72 -3.13 -23.66 -114.66
N LYS A 73 -3.26 -22.43 -115.20
CA LYS A 73 -2.17 -21.45 -115.21
C LYS A 73 -2.05 -20.69 -113.89
N ASN A 74 -3.17 -20.14 -113.41
CA ASN A 74 -3.28 -19.33 -112.18
C ASN A 74 -4.60 -19.65 -111.48
N ILE A 75 -4.67 -19.44 -110.17
CA ILE A 75 -5.94 -19.47 -109.42
C ILE A 75 -6.42 -18.02 -109.28
N VAL A 76 -7.62 -17.73 -109.78
CA VAL A 76 -8.22 -16.40 -109.70
C VAL A 76 -8.67 -16.13 -108.26
N GLY A 77 -8.29 -15.01 -107.67
CA GLY A 77 -8.68 -14.64 -106.31
C GLY A 77 -7.69 -13.64 -105.71
N PRO A 78 -7.79 -13.37 -104.39
CA PRO A 78 -6.77 -12.60 -103.68
C PRO A 78 -5.37 -13.21 -103.88
N ILE A 79 -4.34 -12.37 -103.93
CA ILE A 79 -2.96 -12.85 -104.08
C ILE A 79 -2.54 -13.56 -102.79
N ASP A 80 -2.33 -14.88 -102.85
CA ASP A 80 -1.85 -15.69 -101.73
C ASP A 80 -0.91 -16.80 -102.21
N GLU A 81 0.33 -16.79 -101.71
CA GLU A 81 1.37 -17.74 -102.10
C GLU A 81 1.07 -19.19 -101.68
N GLU A 82 0.36 -19.39 -100.58
CA GLU A 82 -0.01 -20.74 -100.10
C GLU A 82 -1.14 -21.34 -100.94
N ILE A 83 -2.09 -20.52 -101.39
CA ILE A 83 -3.12 -20.96 -102.33
C ILE A 83 -2.52 -21.23 -103.70
N GLU A 84 -1.62 -20.39 -104.21
CA GLU A 84 -0.94 -20.64 -105.50
C GLU A 84 -0.15 -21.96 -105.51
N LYS A 85 0.37 -22.42 -104.36
CA LYS A 85 1.00 -23.75 -104.26
C LYS A 85 0.02 -24.90 -104.55
N LEU A 86 -1.28 -24.72 -104.27
CA LEU A 86 -2.34 -25.72 -104.53
C LEU A 86 -2.63 -25.91 -106.02
N LYS A 87 -2.20 -24.98 -106.89
CA LYS A 87 -2.31 -25.12 -108.35
C LYS A 87 -1.77 -26.46 -108.84
N LYS A 88 -0.66 -26.91 -108.25
CA LYS A 88 -0.01 -28.18 -108.59
C LYS A 88 -0.91 -29.36 -108.21
N ASP A 89 -1.47 -29.33 -107.00
CA ASP A 89 -2.38 -30.36 -106.51
C ASP A 89 -3.69 -30.41 -107.34
N ILE A 90 -4.22 -29.25 -107.79
CA ILE A 90 -5.38 -29.20 -108.69
C ILE A 90 -5.04 -29.82 -110.05
N ASN A 91 -3.89 -29.47 -110.63
CA ASN A 91 -3.46 -30.07 -111.90
C ASN A 91 -3.27 -31.59 -111.80
N LEU A 92 -2.70 -32.07 -110.68
CA LEU A 92 -2.60 -33.50 -110.39
C LEU A 92 -3.96 -34.17 -110.27
N ALA A 93 -4.93 -33.51 -109.63
CA ALA A 93 -6.30 -33.97 -109.53
C ALA A 93 -6.96 -34.14 -110.92
N LEU A 94 -6.67 -33.27 -111.90
CA LEU A 94 -7.16 -33.43 -113.28
C LEU A 94 -6.62 -34.68 -113.96
N GLY A 95 -5.33 -34.96 -113.77
CA GLY A 95 -4.67 -36.13 -114.36
C GLY A 95 -5.25 -37.46 -113.87
N GLN A 96 -5.97 -37.47 -112.74
CA GLN A 96 -6.60 -38.67 -112.19
C GLN A 96 -7.70 -39.23 -113.11
N TYR A 97 -8.33 -38.41 -113.94
CA TYR A 97 -9.37 -38.88 -114.84
C TYR A 97 -8.77 -39.48 -116.13
N ASN A 98 -8.98 -40.77 -116.35
CA ASN A 98 -8.41 -41.52 -117.48
C ASN A 98 -8.90 -41.04 -118.86
N GLY A 99 -9.97 -40.25 -118.93
CA GLY A 99 -10.50 -39.71 -120.19
C GLY A 99 -9.76 -38.48 -120.72
N TRP A 100 -8.85 -37.90 -119.92
CA TRP A 100 -8.14 -36.68 -120.28
C TRP A 100 -6.63 -36.89 -120.44
N MET A 101 -6.07 -36.12 -121.37
CA MET A 101 -4.63 -35.86 -121.48
C MET A 101 -4.38 -34.41 -121.06
N VAL A 102 -3.62 -34.21 -119.99
CA VAL A 102 -3.39 -32.87 -119.43
C VAL A 102 -2.20 -32.23 -120.15
N ILE A 103 -2.44 -31.11 -120.83
CA ILE A 103 -1.42 -30.34 -121.51
C ILE A 103 -0.84 -29.33 -120.54
N ALA A 104 0.45 -29.43 -120.25
CA ALA A 104 1.16 -28.50 -119.38
C ALA A 104 2.42 -27.95 -120.05
N PRO A 105 2.85 -26.71 -119.72
CA PRO A 105 4.17 -26.20 -120.07
C PRO A 105 5.27 -27.15 -119.56
N GLU A 106 6.39 -27.21 -120.27
CA GLU A 106 7.51 -28.10 -119.94
C GLU A 106 8.02 -27.91 -118.50
N GLU A 107 8.08 -26.67 -118.03
CA GLU A 107 8.46 -26.33 -116.65
C GLU A 107 7.52 -26.98 -115.61
N GLN A 108 6.21 -26.86 -115.81
CA GLN A 108 5.21 -27.48 -114.94
C GLN A 108 5.30 -29.01 -114.99
N LEU A 109 5.55 -29.59 -116.17
CA LEU A 109 5.70 -31.03 -116.34
C LEU A 109 6.91 -31.57 -115.58
N ASN A 110 8.05 -30.89 -115.68
CA ASN A 110 9.28 -31.26 -114.97
C ASN A 110 9.10 -31.16 -113.46
N GLU A 111 8.39 -30.15 -112.99
CA GLU A 111 8.06 -29.98 -111.58
C GLU A 111 7.11 -31.09 -111.06
N ILE A 112 6.07 -31.43 -111.83
CA ILE A 112 5.15 -32.53 -111.52
C ILE A 112 5.89 -33.87 -111.47
N LYS A 113 6.79 -34.13 -112.42
CA LYS A 113 7.62 -35.35 -112.45
C LYS A 113 8.55 -35.43 -111.25
N LYS A 114 9.21 -34.33 -110.87
CA LYS A 114 10.10 -34.28 -109.70
C LYS A 114 9.33 -34.61 -108.41
N ARG A 115 8.13 -34.07 -108.25
CA ARG A 115 7.29 -34.29 -107.07
C ARG A 115 6.60 -35.66 -107.02
N LYS A 116 6.46 -36.36 -108.14
CA LYS A 116 5.77 -37.68 -108.19
C LYS A 116 6.23 -38.63 -107.09
N ASN A 117 7.55 -38.79 -106.93
CA ASN A 117 8.10 -39.73 -105.95
C ASN A 117 7.89 -39.23 -104.50
N GLU A 118 7.99 -37.92 -104.27
CA GLU A 118 7.74 -37.29 -102.97
C GLU A 118 6.27 -37.40 -102.57
N ASP A 119 5.35 -37.16 -103.49
CA ASP A 119 3.91 -37.24 -103.25
C ASP A 119 3.43 -38.68 -103.09
N ILE A 120 3.98 -39.64 -103.84
CA ILE A 120 3.68 -41.07 -103.61
C ILE A 120 4.09 -41.50 -102.21
N ALA A 121 5.28 -41.06 -101.75
CA ALA A 121 5.75 -41.36 -100.40
C ALA A 121 4.91 -40.65 -99.32
N ARG A 122 4.64 -39.35 -99.49
CA ARG A 122 3.93 -38.52 -98.49
C ARG A 122 2.44 -38.80 -98.43
N LYS A 123 1.80 -39.10 -99.57
CA LYS A 123 0.34 -39.29 -99.71
C LYS A 123 -0.05 -40.77 -99.85
N LYS A 124 0.80 -41.71 -99.41
CA LYS A 124 0.54 -43.16 -99.45
C LYS A 124 -0.82 -43.56 -98.86
N SER A 125 -1.24 -42.86 -97.81
CA SER A 125 -2.53 -43.04 -97.13
C SER A 125 -3.73 -42.60 -97.98
N LEU A 126 -3.60 -41.56 -98.81
CA LEU A 126 -4.64 -41.13 -99.76
C LEU A 126 -4.73 -42.09 -100.95
N ILE A 127 -3.57 -42.58 -101.41
CA ILE A 127 -3.48 -43.57 -102.49
C ILE A 127 -4.19 -44.86 -102.05
N SER A 128 -3.89 -45.38 -100.85
CA SER A 128 -4.55 -46.58 -100.35
C SER A 128 -6.06 -46.40 -100.10
N ALA A 129 -6.50 -45.18 -99.83
CA ALA A 129 -7.92 -44.83 -99.71
C ALA A 129 -8.60 -44.50 -101.06
N GLY A 130 -7.90 -44.62 -102.18
CA GLY A 130 -8.45 -44.42 -103.52
C GLY A 130 -8.76 -42.97 -103.89
N PHE A 131 -8.17 -41.99 -103.18
CA PHE A 131 -8.32 -40.57 -103.50
C PHE A 131 -7.32 -40.09 -104.57
N ILE A 132 -6.24 -40.83 -104.79
CA ILE A 132 -5.20 -40.49 -105.75
C ILE A 132 -4.79 -41.75 -106.51
N ASP A 133 -4.88 -41.71 -107.83
CA ASP A 133 -4.30 -42.71 -108.73
C ASP A 133 -2.81 -42.36 -108.99
N PRO A 134 -1.83 -43.18 -108.56
CA PRO A 134 -0.42 -42.91 -108.81
C PRO A 134 -0.02 -42.99 -110.29
N GLU A 135 -0.84 -43.60 -111.15
CA GLU A 135 -0.63 -43.63 -112.60
C GLU A 135 -1.06 -42.34 -113.29
N ALA A 136 -1.88 -41.50 -112.63
CA ALA A 136 -2.31 -40.19 -113.11
C ALA A 136 -1.13 -39.28 -113.56
N TYR A 137 0.03 -39.43 -112.92
CA TYR A 137 1.24 -38.66 -113.23
C TYR A 137 1.80 -38.94 -114.63
N ILE A 138 1.44 -40.05 -115.28
CA ILE A 138 1.90 -40.41 -116.63
C ILE A 138 1.11 -39.67 -117.72
N ARG A 139 -0.02 -39.04 -117.37
CA ARG A 139 -0.99 -38.47 -118.34
C ARG A 139 -0.77 -37.01 -118.68
N PHE A 140 0.41 -36.48 -118.38
CA PHE A 140 0.80 -35.12 -118.76
C PHE A 140 1.63 -35.12 -120.05
N GLN A 141 1.29 -34.24 -120.99
CA GLN A 141 2.01 -34.05 -122.26
C GLN A 141 2.41 -32.59 -122.48
N ILE A 142 3.54 -32.38 -123.15
CA ILE A 142 3.98 -31.04 -123.58
C ILE A 142 3.10 -30.59 -124.75
N GLN A 143 2.70 -29.33 -124.75
CA GLN A 143 1.91 -28.74 -125.84
C GLN A 143 2.68 -28.82 -127.17
N GLY A 144 2.14 -29.56 -128.14
CA GLY A 144 2.64 -29.56 -129.52
C GLY A 144 1.70 -28.80 -130.45
N ASP A 145 2.23 -28.22 -131.53
CA ASP A 145 1.49 -27.36 -132.48
C ASP A 145 0.26 -28.03 -133.14
N ARG A 146 0.17 -29.36 -133.08
CA ARG A 146 -0.91 -30.15 -133.69
C ARG A 146 -1.98 -30.65 -132.72
N ILE A 147 -1.86 -30.34 -131.42
CA ILE A 147 -2.81 -30.84 -130.42
C ILE A 147 -3.98 -29.87 -130.29
N ARG A 148 -5.19 -30.33 -130.62
CA ARG A 148 -6.44 -29.58 -130.41
C ARG A 148 -6.85 -29.69 -128.94
N VAL A 149 -6.88 -28.58 -128.23
CA VAL A 149 -7.38 -28.49 -126.85
C VAL A 149 -8.91 -28.52 -126.86
N ASP A 150 -9.51 -29.43 -126.09
CA ASP A 150 -10.96 -29.57 -125.97
C ASP A 150 -11.52 -28.80 -124.78
N TYR A 151 -10.80 -28.79 -123.66
CA TYR A 151 -11.24 -28.16 -122.41
C TYR A 151 -10.19 -27.20 -121.85
N ASP A 152 -10.69 -26.07 -121.35
CA ASP A 152 -9.94 -25.15 -120.51
C ASP A 152 -10.39 -25.33 -119.05
N ILE A 153 -9.51 -24.98 -118.11
CA ILE A 153 -9.83 -25.01 -116.68
C ILE A 153 -9.66 -23.64 -116.06
N MET A 154 -10.63 -23.28 -115.22
CA MET A 154 -10.59 -22.08 -114.40
C MET A 154 -10.74 -22.48 -112.94
N ALA A 155 -9.81 -22.06 -112.09
CA ALA A 155 -9.95 -22.17 -110.65
C ALA A 155 -10.09 -20.77 -110.05
N GLU A 156 -11.09 -20.59 -109.19
CA GLU A 156 -11.29 -19.38 -108.41
C GLU A 156 -11.22 -19.75 -106.93
N TRP A 157 -10.67 -18.87 -106.10
CA TRP A 157 -10.74 -19.00 -104.65
C TRP A 157 -11.25 -17.71 -104.00
N LYS A 158 -12.05 -17.87 -102.94
CA LYS A 158 -12.62 -16.75 -102.19
C LYS A 158 -12.75 -17.07 -100.71
N TRP A 159 -12.75 -16.03 -99.88
CA TRP A 159 -13.09 -16.15 -98.46
C TRP A 159 -14.58 -16.46 -98.29
N LEU A 160 -14.92 -17.31 -97.32
CA LEU A 160 -16.33 -17.56 -97.00
C LEU A 160 -16.93 -16.34 -96.28
N PRO A 161 -18.19 -15.97 -96.58
CA PRO A 161 -18.86 -14.86 -95.90
C PRO A 161 -18.85 -15.05 -94.37
N GLY A 162 -18.39 -14.03 -93.65
CA GLY A 162 -18.31 -14.07 -92.19
C GLY A 162 -17.11 -14.84 -91.62
N SER A 163 -16.19 -15.34 -92.45
CA SER A 163 -14.96 -15.99 -91.99
C SER A 163 -13.71 -15.41 -92.65
N ILE A 164 -12.76 -14.97 -91.82
CA ILE A 164 -11.42 -14.56 -92.26
C ILE A 164 -10.43 -15.73 -92.34
N GLU A 165 -10.84 -16.93 -91.91
CA GLU A 165 -9.96 -18.10 -91.79
C GLU A 165 -10.33 -19.21 -92.75
N ASN A 166 -11.59 -19.25 -93.21
CA ASN A 166 -12.08 -20.29 -94.10
C ASN A 166 -12.23 -19.74 -95.53
N CYS A 167 -11.71 -20.50 -96.49
CA CYS A 167 -11.77 -20.18 -97.91
C CYS A 167 -12.44 -21.32 -98.68
N GLN A 168 -12.95 -20.99 -99.86
CA GLN A 168 -13.54 -21.94 -100.80
C GLN A 168 -12.76 -21.87 -102.11
N ILE A 169 -12.40 -23.03 -102.65
CA ILE A 169 -11.86 -23.17 -104.01
C ILE A 169 -12.94 -23.76 -104.90
N ILE A 170 -13.16 -23.13 -106.05
CA ILE A 170 -14.12 -23.53 -107.08
C ILE A 170 -13.33 -23.82 -108.36
N VAL A 171 -13.40 -25.05 -108.85
CA VAL A 171 -12.76 -25.49 -110.08
C VAL A 171 -13.82 -25.73 -111.14
N THR A 172 -13.75 -24.99 -112.24
CA THR A 172 -14.71 -25.02 -113.35
C THR A 172 -14.02 -25.54 -114.61
N VAL A 173 -14.62 -26.54 -115.24
CA VAL A 173 -14.16 -27.12 -116.51
C VAL A 173 -14.99 -26.51 -117.63
N ILE A 174 -14.34 -25.90 -118.62
CA ILE A 174 -14.97 -25.12 -119.69
C ILE A 174 -14.68 -25.80 -121.02
N ASN A 175 -15.71 -26.05 -121.82
CA ASN A 175 -15.53 -26.57 -123.16
C ASN A 175 -15.07 -25.44 -124.09
N ARG A 176 -13.88 -25.59 -124.66
CA ARG A 176 -13.23 -24.52 -125.42
C ARG A 176 -13.96 -24.15 -126.71
N SER A 177 -14.66 -25.12 -127.31
CA SER A 177 -15.41 -24.90 -128.55
C SER A 177 -16.71 -24.11 -128.33
N SER A 178 -17.37 -24.31 -127.19
CA SER A 178 -18.65 -23.69 -126.87
C SER A 178 -18.53 -22.48 -125.94
N GLY A 179 -17.41 -22.36 -125.22
CA GLY A 179 -17.20 -21.39 -124.15
C GLY A 179 -18.07 -21.64 -122.91
N LYS A 180 -18.83 -22.74 -122.86
CA LYS A 180 -19.73 -23.05 -121.74
C LYS A 180 -19.02 -23.89 -120.68
N ALA A 181 -19.32 -23.60 -119.41
CA ALA A 181 -18.92 -24.45 -118.31
C ALA A 181 -19.61 -25.81 -118.43
N GLU A 182 -18.83 -26.87 -118.52
CA GLU A 182 -19.35 -28.24 -118.42
C GLU A 182 -19.81 -28.47 -116.99
N PHE A 183 -18.98 -28.19 -116.00
CA PHE A 183 -19.35 -28.28 -114.59
C PHE A 183 -18.39 -27.50 -113.69
N SER A 184 -18.80 -27.32 -112.44
CA SER A 184 -17.98 -26.76 -111.37
C SER A 184 -17.97 -27.70 -110.17
N SER A 185 -16.82 -27.79 -109.51
CA SER A 185 -16.63 -28.53 -108.26
C SER A 185 -16.02 -27.59 -107.24
N ASP A 186 -16.58 -27.53 -106.04
CA ASP A 186 -16.12 -26.63 -104.99
C ASP A 186 -15.85 -27.34 -103.67
N VAL A 187 -14.94 -26.79 -102.89
CA VAL A 187 -14.63 -27.26 -101.54
C VAL A 187 -14.27 -26.11 -100.63
N SER A 188 -14.75 -26.18 -99.39
CA SER A 188 -14.41 -25.23 -98.33
C SER A 188 -13.42 -25.84 -97.34
N PHE A 189 -12.42 -25.06 -96.94
CA PHE A 189 -11.40 -25.48 -95.96
C PHE A 189 -10.77 -24.29 -95.23
N THR A 190 -10.13 -24.55 -94.09
CA THR A 190 -9.35 -23.54 -93.37
C THR A 190 -8.06 -23.21 -94.13
N HIS A 191 -7.83 -21.92 -94.37
CA HIS A 191 -6.66 -21.43 -95.09
C HIS A 191 -5.34 -21.90 -94.44
N PRO A 192 -4.31 -22.29 -95.23
CA PRO A 192 -3.09 -22.93 -94.71
C PRO A 192 -2.37 -22.13 -93.62
N VAL A 193 -2.26 -20.81 -93.79
CA VAL A 193 -1.63 -19.90 -92.81
C VAL A 193 -2.35 -19.94 -91.46
N TYR A 194 -3.68 -19.86 -91.49
CA TYR A 194 -4.50 -19.88 -90.28
C TYR A 194 -4.53 -21.27 -89.63
N PHE A 195 -4.49 -22.33 -90.43
CA PHE A 195 -4.35 -23.69 -89.92
C PHE A 195 -3.01 -23.92 -89.19
N LYS A 196 -1.90 -23.39 -89.74
CA LYS A 196 -0.59 -23.44 -89.06
C LYS A 196 -0.63 -22.67 -87.73
N LYS A 197 -1.21 -21.46 -87.73
CA LYS A 197 -1.39 -20.66 -86.50
C LYS A 197 -2.23 -21.42 -85.47
N TYR A 198 -3.32 -22.06 -85.90
CA TYR A 198 -4.17 -22.88 -85.05
C TYR A 198 -3.42 -24.05 -84.42
N ARG A 199 -2.65 -24.80 -85.22
CA ARG A 199 -1.87 -25.94 -84.72
C ARG A 199 -0.85 -25.51 -83.67
N ASN A 200 -0.18 -24.37 -83.90
CA ASN A 200 0.75 -23.81 -82.92
C ASN A 200 0.05 -23.41 -81.62
N ILE A 201 -1.13 -22.79 -81.70
CA ILE A 201 -1.90 -22.43 -80.51
C ILE A 201 -2.40 -23.69 -79.77
N GLN A 202 -2.89 -24.71 -80.49
CA GLN A 202 -3.32 -25.97 -79.89
C GLN A 202 -2.16 -26.66 -79.14
N GLN A 203 -0.96 -26.69 -79.73
CA GLN A 203 0.23 -27.20 -79.06
C GLN A 203 0.57 -26.36 -77.82
N ALA A 204 0.55 -25.03 -77.91
CA ALA A 204 0.84 -24.16 -76.77
C ALA A 204 -0.17 -24.37 -75.62
N ILE A 205 -1.45 -24.56 -75.93
CA ILE A 205 -2.49 -24.84 -74.92
C ILE A 205 -2.29 -26.23 -74.31
N LEU A 206 -1.95 -27.23 -75.12
CA LEU A 206 -1.64 -28.58 -74.63
C LEU A 206 -0.43 -28.57 -73.67
N TYR A 207 0.68 -27.91 -74.05
CA TYR A 207 1.83 -27.73 -73.18
C TYR A 207 1.47 -26.94 -71.91
N GLY A 208 0.70 -25.86 -72.05
CA GLY A 208 0.17 -25.09 -70.92
C GLY A 208 -0.66 -25.96 -69.98
N THR A 209 -1.45 -26.89 -70.51
CA THR A 209 -2.27 -27.84 -69.73
C THR A 209 -1.39 -28.80 -68.94
N TYR A 210 -0.34 -29.36 -69.54
CA TYR A 210 0.61 -30.23 -68.83
C TYR A 210 1.33 -29.50 -67.70
N ILE A 211 1.84 -28.29 -67.95
CA ILE A 211 2.50 -27.47 -66.92
C ILE A 211 1.52 -27.16 -65.78
N SER A 212 0.31 -26.71 -66.13
CA SER A 212 -0.73 -26.36 -65.18
C SER A 212 -1.14 -27.56 -64.32
N SER A 213 -1.27 -28.74 -64.94
CA SER A 213 -1.61 -29.99 -64.23
C SER A 213 -0.49 -30.45 -63.29
N GLY A 214 0.78 -30.26 -63.70
CA GLY A 214 1.94 -30.49 -62.83
C GLY A 214 1.94 -29.57 -61.60
N ILE A 215 1.71 -28.27 -61.80
CA ILE A 215 1.60 -27.28 -60.71
C ILE A 215 0.48 -27.65 -59.75
N PHE A 216 -0.70 -28.03 -60.29
CA PHE A 216 -1.83 -28.49 -59.47
C PHE A 216 -1.44 -29.70 -58.61
N GLY A 217 -0.85 -30.74 -59.23
CA GLY A 217 -0.44 -31.96 -58.55
C GLY A 217 0.56 -31.69 -57.41
N SER A 218 1.57 -30.86 -57.65
CA SER A 218 2.55 -30.49 -56.63
C SER A 218 1.93 -29.68 -55.49
N ALA A 219 1.08 -28.69 -55.80
CA ALA A 219 0.41 -27.88 -54.78
C ALA A 219 -0.54 -28.73 -53.92
N PHE A 220 -1.26 -29.66 -54.54
CA PHE A 220 -2.16 -30.57 -53.85
C PHE A 220 -1.42 -31.54 -52.92
N LEU A 221 -0.31 -32.12 -53.38
CA LEU A 221 0.54 -32.98 -52.55
C LEU A 221 1.09 -32.23 -51.33
N PHE A 222 1.58 -31.01 -51.54
CA PHE A 222 2.07 -30.18 -50.44
C PHE A 222 0.95 -29.82 -49.44
N PHE A 223 -0.27 -29.56 -49.92
CA PHE A 223 -1.43 -29.35 -49.06
C PHE A 223 -1.74 -30.58 -48.19
N ILE A 224 -1.66 -31.79 -48.76
CA ILE A 224 -1.86 -33.05 -48.01
C ILE A 224 -0.76 -33.21 -46.94
N ILE A 225 0.52 -33.04 -47.31
CA ILE A 225 1.64 -33.18 -46.37
C ILE A 225 1.50 -32.20 -45.21
N THR A 226 1.29 -30.91 -45.51
CA THR A 226 1.16 -29.88 -44.46
C THR A 226 -0.05 -30.11 -43.56
N SER A 227 -1.18 -30.56 -44.13
CA SER A 227 -2.37 -30.90 -43.34
C SER A 227 -2.15 -32.14 -42.46
N SER A 228 -1.45 -33.16 -42.96
CA SER A 228 -1.09 -34.36 -42.19
C SER A 228 -0.14 -34.03 -41.03
N VAL A 229 0.90 -33.22 -41.27
CA VAL A 229 1.82 -32.75 -40.21
C VAL A 229 1.08 -31.97 -39.13
N LEU A 230 0.12 -31.12 -39.53
CA LEU A 230 -0.75 -30.38 -38.62
C LEU A 230 -1.59 -31.30 -37.73
N VAL A 231 -2.22 -32.32 -38.32
CA VAL A 231 -3.02 -33.31 -37.57
C VAL A 231 -2.15 -34.11 -36.61
N LEU A 232 -0.95 -34.53 -37.04
CA LEU A 232 -0.01 -35.26 -36.19
C LEU A 232 0.50 -34.39 -35.01
N LYS A 233 0.85 -33.12 -35.27
CA LYS A 233 1.22 -32.18 -34.21
C LYS A 233 0.08 -31.96 -33.23
N ARG A 234 -1.16 -31.78 -33.72
CA ARG A 234 -2.35 -31.63 -32.89
C ARG A 234 -2.56 -32.85 -31.99
N ARG A 235 -2.49 -34.07 -32.53
CA ARG A 235 -2.60 -35.31 -31.75
C ARG A 235 -1.49 -35.48 -30.71
N LYS A 236 -0.25 -35.09 -31.03
CA LYS A 236 0.86 -35.13 -30.05
C LYS A 236 0.62 -34.13 -28.91
N LEU A 237 0.23 -32.90 -29.25
CA LEU A 237 -0.06 -31.87 -28.26
C LEU A 237 -1.29 -32.22 -27.40
N GLU A 238 -2.29 -32.90 -27.97
CA GLU A 238 -3.50 -33.33 -27.26
C GLU A 238 -3.15 -34.29 -26.10
N LYS A 239 -2.17 -35.18 -26.31
CA LYS A 239 -1.64 -36.05 -25.26
C LYS A 239 -0.88 -35.30 -24.16
N LEU A 240 -0.39 -34.09 -24.46
CA LEU A 240 0.36 -33.25 -23.54
C LEU A 240 -0.51 -32.19 -22.86
N VAL A 241 -1.82 -32.15 -23.13
CA VAL A 241 -2.75 -31.19 -22.51
C VAL A 241 -2.68 -31.24 -20.98
N PRO A 242 -2.67 -32.43 -20.31
CA PRO A 242 -2.56 -32.47 -18.86
C PRO A 242 -1.24 -31.87 -18.34
N GLU A 243 -0.11 -32.16 -18.99
CA GLU A 243 1.19 -31.60 -18.62
C GLU A 243 1.23 -30.07 -18.84
N ALA A 244 0.62 -29.60 -19.92
CA ALA A 244 0.50 -28.17 -20.19
C ALA A 244 -0.36 -27.46 -19.14
N MET A 245 -1.48 -28.06 -18.72
CA MET A 245 -2.32 -27.55 -17.64
C MET A 245 -1.58 -27.51 -16.31
N GLN A 246 -0.82 -28.56 -15.98
CA GLN A 246 0.02 -28.58 -14.77
C GLN A 246 1.09 -27.49 -14.78
N LYS A 247 1.76 -27.26 -15.92
CA LYS A 247 2.72 -26.15 -16.07
C LYS A 247 2.07 -24.78 -15.96
N LEU A 248 0.85 -24.63 -16.48
CA LEU A 248 0.07 -23.40 -16.35
C LEU A 248 -0.28 -23.10 -14.88
N GLU A 249 -0.68 -24.11 -14.11
CA GLU A 249 -0.89 -23.99 -12.67
C GLU A 249 0.41 -23.65 -11.93
N GLU A 250 1.52 -24.30 -12.27
CA GLU A 250 2.84 -24.02 -11.71
C GLU A 250 3.29 -22.57 -11.97
N TYR A 251 3.04 -22.04 -13.18
CA TYR A 251 3.32 -20.64 -13.49
C TYR A 251 2.49 -19.67 -12.64
N ILE A 252 1.20 -19.96 -12.42
CA ILE A 252 0.35 -19.13 -11.54
C ILE A 252 0.87 -19.18 -10.10
N GLN A 253 1.20 -20.38 -9.59
CA GLN A 253 1.70 -20.53 -8.22
C GLN A 253 3.02 -19.78 -7.98
N LYS A 254 3.88 -19.71 -9.00
CA LYS A 254 5.13 -18.94 -8.96
C LYS A 254 4.96 -17.45 -9.29
N GLY A 255 3.75 -16.99 -9.60
CA GLY A 255 3.45 -15.61 -10.00
C GLY A 255 3.93 -15.22 -11.40
N SER A 256 4.30 -16.17 -12.26
CA SER A 256 4.75 -15.91 -13.63
C SER A 256 3.55 -15.84 -14.60
N TYR A 257 2.73 -14.80 -14.43
CA TYR A 257 1.49 -14.64 -15.21
C TYR A 257 1.75 -14.38 -16.69
N THR A 258 2.86 -13.74 -17.07
CA THR A 258 3.20 -13.56 -18.49
C THR A 258 3.54 -14.90 -19.15
N GLY A 259 4.28 -15.76 -18.45
CA GLY A 259 4.58 -17.14 -18.87
C GLY A 259 3.30 -17.96 -19.04
N ALA A 260 2.40 -17.90 -18.05
CA ALA A 260 1.10 -18.55 -18.13
C ALA A 260 0.26 -18.06 -19.33
N ASN A 261 0.18 -16.74 -19.55
CA ASN A 261 -0.59 -16.17 -20.66
C ASN A 261 -0.01 -16.53 -22.04
N SER A 262 1.32 -16.54 -22.15
CA SER A 262 2.02 -16.94 -23.38
C SER A 262 1.77 -18.42 -23.68
N LEU A 263 1.90 -19.29 -22.68
CA LEU A 263 1.69 -20.73 -22.85
C LEU A 263 0.23 -21.04 -23.20
N VAL A 264 -0.76 -20.47 -22.49
CA VAL A 264 -2.18 -20.73 -22.78
C VAL A 264 -2.58 -20.20 -24.16
N SER A 265 -2.05 -19.05 -24.58
CA SER A 265 -2.31 -18.50 -25.91
C SER A 265 -1.69 -19.39 -27.01
N GLN A 266 -0.47 -19.89 -26.79
CA GLN A 266 0.14 -20.87 -27.68
C GLN A 266 -0.68 -22.15 -27.78
N GLN A 267 -1.25 -22.65 -26.67
CA GLN A 267 -2.11 -23.84 -26.71
C GLN A 267 -3.43 -23.57 -27.43
N LEU A 268 -4.06 -22.40 -27.22
CA LEU A 268 -5.29 -22.01 -27.90
C LEU A 268 -5.12 -21.83 -29.41
N ASP A 269 -3.92 -21.46 -29.90
CA ASP A 269 -3.62 -21.43 -31.33
C ASP A 269 -3.73 -22.82 -31.99
N PHE A 270 -3.45 -23.89 -31.23
CA PHE A 270 -3.59 -25.28 -31.69
C PHE A 270 -4.97 -25.89 -31.34
N PHE A 271 -5.58 -25.44 -30.24
CA PHE A 271 -6.84 -25.96 -29.69
C PHE A 271 -7.85 -24.83 -29.39
N PRO A 272 -8.34 -24.12 -30.41
CA PRO A 272 -9.19 -22.93 -30.20
C PRO A 272 -10.56 -23.25 -29.60
N ALA A 273 -10.97 -24.52 -29.58
CA ALA A 273 -12.25 -24.99 -29.04
C ALA A 273 -12.11 -25.76 -27.72
N ASN A 274 -10.89 -25.86 -27.15
CA ASN A 274 -10.70 -26.56 -25.88
C ASN A 274 -11.24 -25.68 -24.74
N THR A 275 -12.28 -26.17 -24.06
CA THR A 275 -12.98 -25.46 -22.99
C THR A 275 -12.09 -25.16 -21.79
N ASP A 276 -11.15 -26.04 -21.46
CA ASP A 276 -10.29 -25.92 -20.28
C ASP A 276 -9.28 -24.79 -20.43
N PHE A 277 -8.63 -24.68 -21.60
CA PHE A 277 -7.72 -23.56 -21.88
C PHE A 277 -8.45 -22.22 -22.00
N ILE A 278 -9.67 -22.21 -22.56
CA ILE A 278 -10.50 -21.00 -22.62
C ILE A 278 -10.87 -20.55 -21.19
N ALA A 279 -11.36 -21.47 -20.37
CA ALA A 279 -11.71 -21.21 -18.98
C ALA A 279 -10.49 -20.77 -18.17
N PHE A 280 -9.33 -21.42 -18.36
CA PHE A 280 -8.09 -21.04 -17.73
C PHE A 280 -7.66 -19.63 -18.13
N LYS A 281 -7.66 -19.32 -19.44
CA LYS A 281 -7.32 -17.97 -19.93
C LYS A 281 -8.25 -16.92 -19.35
N HIS A 282 -9.55 -17.19 -19.30
CA HIS A 282 -10.52 -16.29 -18.68
C HIS A 282 -10.22 -16.06 -17.20
N ARG A 283 -10.01 -17.12 -16.41
CA ARG A 283 -9.63 -16.99 -14.99
C ARG A 283 -8.34 -16.21 -14.82
N LEU A 284 -7.33 -16.46 -15.65
CA LEU A 284 -6.07 -15.73 -15.64
C LEU A 284 -6.29 -14.24 -15.93
N MET A 285 -7.11 -13.90 -16.92
CA MET A 285 -7.42 -12.49 -17.24
C MET A 285 -8.18 -11.79 -16.10
N VAL A 286 -9.12 -12.49 -15.45
CA VAL A 286 -9.82 -11.96 -14.26
C VAL A 286 -8.84 -11.65 -13.13
N VAL A 287 -8.00 -12.62 -12.76
CA VAL A 287 -7.00 -12.46 -11.69
C VAL A 287 -6.00 -11.34 -12.01
N THR A 288 -5.63 -11.19 -13.28
CA THR A 288 -4.62 -10.22 -13.74
C THR A 288 -5.19 -8.88 -14.23
N LYS A 289 -6.51 -8.66 -14.09
CA LYS A 289 -7.21 -7.47 -14.60
C LYS A 289 -6.85 -7.14 -16.06
N ASP A 290 -6.85 -8.17 -16.90
CA ASP A 290 -6.48 -8.11 -18.32
C ASP A 290 -5.03 -7.66 -18.60
N ASN A 291 -4.15 -7.59 -17.59
CA ASN A 291 -2.75 -7.20 -17.75
C ASN A 291 -1.77 -8.12 -16.98
N PRO A 292 -1.41 -9.29 -17.56
CA PRO A 292 -0.53 -10.27 -16.93
C PRO A 292 0.85 -9.73 -16.55
N ARG A 293 1.38 -8.75 -17.30
CA ARG A 293 2.69 -8.15 -17.01
C ARG A 293 2.65 -7.32 -15.74
N ARG A 294 1.66 -6.44 -15.61
CA ARG A 294 1.48 -5.64 -14.37
C ARG A 294 1.14 -6.52 -13.18
N ALA A 295 0.38 -7.58 -13.38
CA ALA A 295 0.08 -8.56 -12.34
C ALA A 295 1.35 -9.27 -11.83
N GLU A 296 2.26 -9.65 -12.72
CA GLU A 296 3.56 -10.26 -12.35
C GLU A 296 4.45 -9.27 -11.59
N GLU A 297 4.56 -8.04 -12.06
CA GLU A 297 5.25 -6.96 -11.34
C GLU A 297 4.65 -6.73 -9.94
N SER A 298 3.32 -6.77 -9.83
CA SER A 298 2.58 -6.62 -8.57
C SER A 298 2.78 -7.79 -7.62
N TYR A 299 2.88 -9.02 -8.12
CA TYR A 299 3.18 -10.21 -7.33
C TYR A 299 4.60 -10.17 -6.76
N VAL A 300 5.58 -9.77 -7.56
CA VAL A 300 6.96 -9.59 -7.07
C VAL A 300 7.00 -8.53 -5.95
N ARG A 301 6.27 -7.42 -6.11
CA ARG A 301 6.12 -6.41 -5.03
C ARG A 301 5.46 -7.01 -3.79
N TYR A 302 4.38 -7.76 -3.94
CA TYR A 302 3.73 -8.48 -2.84
C TYR A 302 4.71 -9.39 -2.08
N ILE A 303 5.51 -10.21 -2.79
CA ILE A 303 6.49 -11.09 -2.16
C ILE A 303 7.55 -10.29 -1.40
N ASN A 304 8.04 -9.19 -1.97
CA ASN A 304 9.02 -8.32 -1.32
C ASN A 304 8.46 -7.68 -0.05
N LEU A 305 7.25 -7.10 -0.12
CA LEU A 305 6.57 -6.51 1.03
C LEU A 305 6.26 -7.56 2.10
N GLY A 306 5.73 -8.72 1.70
CA GLY A 306 5.48 -9.84 2.61
C GLY A 306 6.74 -10.40 3.26
N THR A 307 7.90 -10.30 2.61
CA THR A 307 9.19 -10.68 3.19
C THR A 307 9.65 -9.66 4.24
N LYS A 308 9.48 -8.36 3.98
CA LYS A 308 9.76 -7.30 4.96
C LYS A 308 8.88 -7.41 6.20
N LEU A 309 7.59 -7.69 6.02
CA LEU A 309 6.65 -7.91 7.12
C LEU A 309 7.04 -9.12 7.97
N ARG A 310 7.48 -10.23 7.35
CA ARG A 310 7.99 -11.41 8.07
C ARG A 310 9.29 -11.13 8.84
N GLN A 311 10.06 -10.13 8.43
CA GLN A 311 11.24 -9.65 9.15
C GLN A 311 10.90 -8.64 10.25
N ASN A 312 9.61 -8.41 10.55
CA ASN A 312 9.12 -7.42 11.51
C ASN A 312 9.59 -5.99 11.22
N VAL A 313 9.81 -5.65 9.94
CA VAL A 313 10.12 -4.28 9.51
C VAL A 313 8.82 -3.56 9.20
N CYS A 314 8.62 -2.38 9.82
CA CYS A 314 7.48 -1.53 9.49
C CYS A 314 7.65 -0.99 8.06
N LEU A 315 6.62 -1.12 7.22
CA LEU A 315 6.60 -0.55 5.89
C LEU A 315 6.58 0.98 5.99
N THR A 316 7.20 1.65 5.02
CA THR A 316 7.01 3.10 4.86
C THR A 316 5.59 3.41 4.40
N ASP A 317 5.15 4.67 4.54
CA ASP A 317 3.82 5.08 4.07
C ASP A 317 3.65 4.81 2.56
N GLU A 318 4.71 5.08 1.77
CA GLU A 318 4.75 4.75 0.34
C GLU A 318 4.61 3.24 0.07
N GLU A 319 5.31 2.40 0.82
CA GLU A 319 5.24 0.95 0.70
C GLU A 319 3.87 0.37 1.10
N TYR A 320 3.23 1.00 2.09
CA TYR A 320 1.88 0.63 2.52
C TYR A 320 0.81 1.05 1.51
N ASP A 321 0.95 2.23 0.91
CA ASP A 321 0.08 2.65 -0.19
C ASP A 321 0.28 1.77 -1.42
N ASP A 322 1.53 1.38 -1.72
CA ASP A 322 1.84 0.36 -2.72
C ASP A 322 1.10 -0.95 -2.42
N LEU A 323 1.16 -1.46 -1.18
CA LEU A 323 0.45 -2.68 -0.76
C LEU A 323 -1.06 -2.58 -0.97
N LYS A 324 -1.68 -1.44 -0.60
CA LYS A 324 -3.11 -1.17 -0.80
C LYS A 324 -3.51 -1.10 -2.27
N ASN A 325 -2.61 -0.69 -3.14
CA ASN A 325 -2.87 -0.54 -4.57
C ASN A 325 -2.67 -1.85 -5.36
N LEU A 326 -1.99 -2.87 -4.81
CA LEU A 326 -1.79 -4.17 -5.48
C LEU A 326 -3.09 -4.85 -5.97
N PRO A 327 -4.22 -4.85 -5.22
CA PRO A 327 -5.48 -5.42 -5.68
C PRO A 327 -6.04 -4.80 -6.97
N GLN A 328 -5.62 -3.59 -7.35
CA GLN A 328 -6.01 -2.97 -8.62
C GLN A 328 -5.42 -3.68 -9.83
N TYR A 329 -4.32 -4.42 -9.64
CA TYR A 329 -3.57 -5.09 -10.70
C TYR A 329 -3.57 -6.61 -10.56
N LEU A 330 -3.80 -7.13 -9.35
CA LEU A 330 -3.75 -8.55 -9.04
C LEU A 330 -4.76 -8.92 -7.94
N GLU A 331 -5.78 -9.69 -8.31
CA GLU A 331 -6.79 -10.20 -7.36
C GLU A 331 -6.35 -11.53 -6.74
N LEU A 332 -5.63 -11.44 -5.63
CA LEU A 332 -5.30 -12.59 -4.78
C LEU A 332 -5.91 -12.39 -3.38
N PRO A 333 -6.66 -13.38 -2.85
CA PRO A 333 -7.18 -13.35 -1.48
C PRO A 333 -6.08 -13.07 -0.44
N GLU A 334 -4.89 -13.62 -0.65
CA GLU A 334 -3.74 -13.50 0.24
C GLU A 334 -3.24 -12.05 0.36
N ILE A 335 -3.37 -11.24 -0.70
CA ILE A 335 -3.03 -9.80 -0.65
C ILE A 335 -4.00 -9.06 0.26
N THR A 336 -5.30 -9.36 0.15
CA THR A 336 -6.34 -8.74 0.96
C THR A 336 -6.18 -9.11 2.44
N GLU A 337 -5.86 -10.37 2.71
CA GLU A 337 -5.55 -10.86 4.06
C GLU A 337 -4.29 -10.17 4.63
N MET A 338 -3.24 -10.01 3.82
CA MET A 338 -2.02 -9.30 4.23
C MET A 338 -2.28 -7.82 4.53
N ILE A 339 -3.09 -7.13 3.72
CA ILE A 339 -3.50 -5.73 3.97
C ILE A 339 -4.24 -5.65 5.31
N ALA A 340 -5.23 -6.51 5.54
CA ALA A 340 -6.01 -6.51 6.78
C ALA A 340 -5.15 -6.82 8.01
N LYS A 341 -4.22 -7.78 7.89
CA LYS A 341 -3.27 -8.12 8.95
C LYS A 341 -2.33 -6.95 9.26
N TYR A 342 -1.83 -6.27 8.24
CA TYR A 342 -0.93 -5.14 8.43
C TYR A 342 -1.64 -3.88 8.94
N GLN A 343 -2.90 -3.66 8.57
CA GLN A 343 -3.75 -2.62 9.15
C GLN A 343 -3.87 -2.76 10.66
N LYS A 344 -4.24 -3.94 11.13
CA LYS A 344 -4.30 -4.26 12.56
C LYS A 344 -2.95 -4.05 13.25
N PHE A 345 -1.85 -4.40 12.58
CA PHE A 345 -0.50 -4.17 13.09
C PHE A 345 -0.18 -2.68 13.26
N ILE A 346 -0.48 -1.84 12.27
CA ILE A 346 -0.27 -0.37 12.35
C ILE A 346 -1.14 0.24 13.45
N GLU A 347 -2.43 -0.13 13.52
CA GLU A 347 -3.34 0.33 14.57
C GLU A 347 -2.79 -0.01 15.96
N GLY A 348 -2.38 -1.28 16.15
CA GLY A 348 -1.73 -1.71 17.38
C GLY A 348 -0.45 -0.92 17.69
N HIS A 349 0.42 -0.69 16.70
CA HIS A 349 1.64 0.09 16.87
C HIS A 349 1.34 1.55 17.31
N ASN A 350 0.33 2.18 16.71
CA ASN A 350 -0.07 3.55 17.03
C ASN A 350 -0.66 3.65 18.45
N ILE A 351 -1.49 2.68 18.85
CA ILE A 351 -2.00 2.56 20.22
C ILE A 351 -0.84 2.42 21.21
N CYS A 352 0.12 1.54 20.93
CA CYS A 352 1.28 1.32 21.77
C CYS A 352 2.16 2.59 21.90
N LYS A 353 2.35 3.33 20.81
CA LYS A 353 3.07 4.61 20.82
C LYS A 353 2.39 5.65 21.71
N LYS A 354 1.06 5.80 21.60
CA LYS A 354 0.28 6.72 22.45
C LYS A 354 0.38 6.33 23.92
N ILE A 355 0.26 5.04 24.23
CA ILE A 355 0.36 4.53 25.61
C ILE A 355 1.76 4.76 26.19
N ARG A 356 2.81 4.55 25.39
CA ARG A 356 4.19 4.83 25.82
C ARG A 356 4.42 6.32 26.11
N GLN A 357 3.87 7.21 25.28
CA GLN A 357 3.93 8.66 25.52
C GLN A 357 3.22 9.03 26.83
N LYS A 358 2.02 8.50 27.07
CA LYS A 358 1.31 8.69 28.35
C LYS A 358 2.10 8.12 29.53
N GLN A 359 2.74 6.96 29.38
CA GLN A 359 3.59 6.36 30.41
C GLN A 359 4.80 7.25 30.77
N GLU A 360 5.49 7.78 29.76
CA GLU A 360 6.62 8.71 29.95
C GLU A 360 6.15 10.00 30.65
N GLN A 361 4.98 10.51 30.29
CA GLN A 361 4.37 11.67 30.93
C GLN A 361 4.00 11.41 32.41
N ILE A 362 3.41 10.25 32.72
CA ILE A 362 3.11 9.85 34.11
C ILE A 362 4.40 9.76 34.93
N ARG A 363 5.45 9.12 34.40
CA ARG A 363 6.76 9.04 35.08
C ARG A 363 7.36 10.42 35.34
N MET A 364 7.27 11.32 34.36
CA MET A 364 7.71 12.70 34.54
C MET A 364 6.96 13.40 35.68
N PHE A 365 5.64 13.18 35.85
CA PHE A 365 4.89 13.71 36.99
C PHE A 365 5.33 13.12 38.33
N ILE A 366 5.60 11.80 38.37
CA ILE A 366 6.11 11.11 39.57
C ILE A 366 7.47 11.67 39.98
N ASP A 367 8.40 11.79 39.04
CA ASP A 367 9.75 12.31 39.28
C ASP A 367 9.73 13.77 39.73
N ASN A 368 8.74 14.53 39.25
CA ASN A 368 8.51 15.91 39.65
C ASN A 368 7.73 16.06 40.97
N GLY A 369 7.27 14.97 41.59
CA GLY A 369 6.48 14.97 42.83
C GLY A 369 5.04 15.47 42.68
N GLU A 370 4.50 15.53 41.46
CA GLU A 370 3.12 15.96 41.14
C GLU A 370 2.19 14.73 41.10
N LEU A 371 2.02 14.09 42.26
CA LEU A 371 1.38 12.78 42.39
C LEU A 371 -0.11 12.81 42.03
N SER A 372 -0.81 13.90 42.32
CA SER A 372 -2.22 14.08 41.93
C SER A 372 -2.39 14.12 40.41
N LYS A 373 -1.50 14.82 39.69
CA LYS A 373 -1.53 14.83 38.21
C LYS A 373 -1.15 13.48 37.62
N ALA A 374 -0.19 12.78 38.22
CA ALA A 374 0.15 11.41 37.82
C ALA A 374 -1.06 10.47 37.96
N GLN A 375 -1.83 10.60 39.04
CA GLN A 375 -3.05 9.82 39.27
C GLN A 375 -4.16 10.16 38.27
N GLU A 376 -4.40 11.46 38.00
CA GLU A 376 -5.40 11.90 37.02
C GLU A 376 -5.07 11.40 35.60
N GLU A 377 -3.80 11.49 35.19
CA GLU A 377 -3.36 11.02 33.87
C GLU A 377 -3.46 9.48 33.75
N MET A 378 -3.17 8.75 34.85
CA MET A 378 -3.45 7.31 34.90
C MET A 378 -4.94 7.02 34.76
N ASP A 379 -5.80 7.67 35.55
CA ASP A 379 -7.25 7.44 35.48
C ASP A 379 -7.80 7.79 34.08
N SER A 380 -7.25 8.82 33.44
CA SER A 380 -7.54 9.16 32.05
C SER A 380 -7.11 8.04 31.09
N LEU A 381 -5.90 7.49 31.26
CA LEU A 381 -5.42 6.35 30.48
C LEU A 381 -6.34 5.13 30.65
N TYR A 382 -6.76 4.78 31.87
CA TYR A 382 -7.64 3.62 32.09
C TYR A 382 -9.06 3.81 31.52
N LYS A 383 -9.52 5.06 31.35
CA LYS A 383 -10.81 5.39 30.72
C LYS A 383 -10.74 5.50 29.20
N ASP A 384 -9.54 5.63 28.64
CA ASP A 384 -9.30 5.75 27.20
C ASP A 384 -9.58 4.41 26.51
N ASP A 385 -10.41 4.40 25.47
CA ASP A 385 -10.75 3.19 24.72
C ASP A 385 -9.49 2.48 24.17
N SER A 386 -8.43 3.26 23.87
CA SER A 386 -7.16 2.72 23.40
C SER A 386 -6.47 1.82 24.43
N TRP A 387 -6.76 1.96 25.73
CA TRP A 387 -6.23 1.08 26.78
C TRP A 387 -6.92 -0.29 26.80
N VAL A 388 -8.23 -0.32 26.59
CA VAL A 388 -8.99 -1.58 26.47
C VAL A 388 -8.51 -2.35 25.24
N GLU A 389 -8.34 -1.63 24.13
CA GLU A 389 -7.82 -2.19 22.89
C GLU A 389 -6.37 -2.69 23.04
N TYR A 390 -5.51 -1.94 23.74
CA TYR A 390 -4.17 -2.38 24.10
C TYR A 390 -4.15 -3.66 24.92
N LYS A 391 -4.97 -3.77 25.97
CA LYS A 391 -5.07 -5.00 26.78
C LYS A 391 -5.51 -6.19 25.92
N SER A 392 -6.45 -5.99 25.02
CA SER A 392 -6.87 -7.02 24.06
C SER A 392 -5.72 -7.44 23.14
N LEU A 393 -4.99 -6.47 22.57
CA LEU A 393 -3.85 -6.71 21.68
C LEU A 393 -2.70 -7.44 22.36
N VAL A 394 -2.33 -7.05 23.59
CA VAL A 394 -1.26 -7.69 24.37
C VAL A 394 -1.63 -9.11 24.78
N SER A 395 -2.92 -9.40 24.94
CA SER A 395 -3.41 -10.75 25.26
C SER A 395 -3.39 -11.71 24.06
N MET A 396 -3.15 -11.21 22.83
CA MET A 396 -3.05 -12.07 21.64
C MET A 396 -1.64 -12.67 21.52
N PRO A 397 -1.49 -14.01 21.48
CA PRO A 397 -0.19 -14.68 21.37
C PRO A 397 0.63 -14.24 20.14
N GLU A 398 -0.04 -13.88 19.04
CA GLU A 398 0.60 -13.48 17.79
C GLU A 398 1.36 -12.15 17.93
N MET A 399 0.83 -11.19 18.70
CA MET A 399 1.46 -9.89 18.92
C MET A 399 2.68 -9.99 19.86
N ALA A 400 2.66 -10.93 20.81
CA ALA A 400 3.79 -11.18 21.71
C ALA A 400 5.06 -11.64 20.96
N THR A 401 4.91 -12.32 19.83
CA THR A 401 6.06 -12.78 19.02
C THR A 401 6.71 -11.69 18.16
N GLN A 402 6.01 -10.59 17.88
CA GLN A 402 6.48 -9.58 16.91
C GLN A 402 7.51 -8.57 17.47
N ARG A 403 8.11 -8.82 18.65
CA ARG A 403 9.17 -7.97 19.25
C ARG A 403 8.83 -6.48 19.36
N LEU A 404 7.56 -6.10 19.29
CA LEU A 404 7.16 -4.85 19.92
C LEU A 404 7.43 -5.04 21.40
N ALA A 405 8.50 -4.42 21.91
CA ALA A 405 8.85 -4.44 23.33
C ALA A 405 7.79 -3.62 24.07
N LEU A 406 6.60 -4.21 24.20
CA LEU A 406 5.48 -3.61 24.87
C LEU A 406 5.74 -3.71 26.37
N PRO A 407 5.65 -2.59 27.11
CA PRO A 407 5.68 -2.65 28.56
C PRO A 407 4.55 -3.57 29.01
N SER A 408 4.88 -4.59 29.82
CA SER A 408 3.86 -5.49 30.37
C SER A 408 2.74 -4.65 31.01
N PRO A 409 1.46 -5.03 30.88
CA PRO A 409 0.38 -4.44 31.66
C PRO A 409 0.73 -4.37 33.16
N ASP A 410 1.48 -5.35 33.67
CA ASP A 410 1.98 -5.38 35.05
C ASP A 410 2.86 -4.16 35.39
N ASN A 411 3.57 -3.59 34.40
CA ASN A 411 4.35 -2.37 34.63
C ASN A 411 3.46 -1.16 34.94
N PHE A 412 2.22 -1.11 34.42
CA PHE A 412 1.31 -0.01 34.71
C PHE A 412 0.64 -0.17 36.07
N ASP A 413 0.27 -1.40 36.43
CA ASP A 413 -0.26 -1.67 37.76
C ASP A 413 0.81 -1.42 38.83
N ASN A 414 2.09 -1.74 38.56
CA ASN A 414 3.21 -1.38 39.43
C ASN A 414 3.40 0.15 39.55
N ILE A 415 3.30 0.90 38.45
CA ILE A 415 3.39 2.38 38.49
C ILE A 415 2.22 2.95 39.29
N ARG A 416 1.02 2.39 39.14
CA ARG A 416 -0.16 2.79 39.91
C ARG A 416 0.03 2.54 41.40
N GLU A 417 0.48 1.34 41.74
CA GLU A 417 0.78 0.98 43.12
C GLU A 417 1.88 1.88 43.70
N GLU A 418 2.90 2.24 42.92
CA GLU A 418 3.94 3.19 43.32
C GLU A 418 3.37 4.59 43.64
N VAL A 419 2.52 5.14 42.75
CA VAL A 419 1.87 6.45 42.96
C VAL A 419 1.00 6.41 44.22
N GLU A 420 0.17 5.37 44.37
CA GLU A 420 -0.75 5.21 45.49
C GLU A 420 0.01 5.05 46.81
N ASN A 421 1.08 4.25 46.83
CA ASN A 421 1.94 4.07 47.99
C ASN A 421 2.67 5.36 48.38
N ARG A 422 3.23 6.11 47.41
CA ARG A 422 3.89 7.40 47.70
C ARG A 422 2.89 8.44 48.23
N PHE A 423 1.69 8.47 47.67
CA PHE A 423 0.63 9.38 48.11
C PHE A 423 0.18 9.03 49.54
N LYS A 424 -0.06 7.75 49.81
CA LYS A 424 -0.44 7.23 51.13
C LYS A 424 0.64 7.49 52.17
N ALA A 425 1.91 7.21 51.85
CA ALA A 425 3.05 7.48 52.73
C ALA A 425 3.19 8.97 53.05
N SER A 426 3.05 9.85 52.06
CA SER A 426 3.11 11.30 52.27
C SER A 426 1.98 11.78 53.18
N LYS A 427 0.75 11.28 52.97
CA LYS A 427 -0.41 11.62 53.81
C LYS A 427 -0.25 11.08 55.23
N GLU A 428 0.26 9.87 55.38
CA GLU A 428 0.56 9.27 56.68
C GLU A 428 1.65 10.07 57.41
N ASN A 429 2.69 10.53 56.73
CA ASN A 429 3.72 11.39 57.31
C ASN A 429 3.14 12.74 57.79
N VAL A 430 2.21 13.36 57.05
CA VAL A 430 1.52 14.57 57.52
C VAL A 430 0.69 14.26 58.78
N ASN A 431 -0.12 13.20 58.76
CA ASN A 431 -0.93 12.80 59.91
C ASN A 431 -0.07 12.48 61.14
N ARG A 432 1.06 11.79 60.94
CA ARG A 432 2.02 11.48 62.01
C ARG A 432 2.71 12.74 62.51
N ALA A 433 3.04 13.70 61.65
CA ALA A 433 3.58 14.98 62.07
C ALA A 433 2.56 15.74 62.94
N GLU A 434 1.29 15.75 62.56
CA GLU A 434 0.19 16.30 63.38
C GLU A 434 0.06 15.57 64.72
N GLU A 435 0.23 14.24 64.75
CA GLU A 435 0.25 13.45 65.99
C GLU A 435 1.48 13.77 66.85
N HIS A 436 2.66 13.92 66.27
CA HIS A 436 3.88 14.32 66.98
C HIS A 436 3.73 15.74 67.55
N ILE A 437 3.15 16.68 66.80
CA ILE A 437 2.74 18.00 67.31
C ILE A 437 1.78 17.84 68.48
N SER A 438 0.79 16.94 68.35
CA SER A 438 -0.16 16.64 69.43
C SER A 438 0.52 16.05 70.67
N LYS A 439 1.67 15.39 70.55
CA LYS A 439 2.49 14.88 71.67
C LYS A 439 3.55 15.89 72.13
N GLY A 440 3.71 16.97 71.38
CA GLY A 440 4.71 18.04 71.54
C GLY A 440 6.14 17.59 71.20
N GLU A 441 6.26 16.55 70.37
CA GLU A 441 7.49 16.05 69.77
C GLU A 441 7.77 16.87 68.50
N ILE A 442 8.18 18.13 68.68
CA ILE A 442 8.23 19.13 67.59
C ILE A 442 9.35 18.82 66.59
N SER A 443 10.48 18.28 67.07
CA SER A 443 11.61 17.93 66.20
C SER A 443 11.26 16.81 65.22
N GLU A 444 10.59 15.76 65.70
CA GLU A 444 10.14 14.62 64.90
C GLU A 444 9.08 15.05 63.87
N ALA A 445 8.17 15.94 64.26
CA ALA A 445 7.18 16.52 63.34
C ALA A 445 7.84 17.33 62.21
N GLU A 446 8.87 18.13 62.52
CA GLU A 446 9.59 18.92 61.51
C GLU A 446 10.29 18.05 60.46
N GLU A 447 10.90 16.93 60.86
CA GLU A 447 11.59 16.02 59.92
C GLU A 447 10.61 15.39 58.93
N LEU A 448 9.47 14.88 59.43
CA LEU A 448 8.41 14.30 58.60
C LEU A 448 7.84 15.32 57.60
N LEU A 449 7.60 16.57 58.03
CA LEU A 449 7.08 17.62 57.15
C LEU A 449 8.09 18.04 56.08
N LYS A 450 9.40 18.11 56.40
CA LYS A 450 10.46 18.39 55.42
C LYS A 450 10.57 17.29 54.37
N GLU A 451 10.37 16.02 54.75
CA GLU A 451 10.34 14.90 53.81
C GLU A 451 9.13 15.00 52.86
N VAL A 452 7.95 15.36 53.37
CA VAL A 452 6.74 15.56 52.55
C VAL A 452 6.94 16.67 51.53
N VAL A 453 7.51 17.82 51.93
CA VAL A 453 7.80 18.94 51.01
C VAL A 453 8.73 18.54 49.86
N LYS A 454 9.66 17.60 50.11
CA LYS A 454 10.59 17.10 49.09
C LYS A 454 9.95 16.08 48.16
N THR A 455 9.05 15.24 48.67
CA THR A 455 8.54 14.06 47.96
C THR A 455 7.19 14.30 47.27
N ASN A 456 6.37 15.23 47.76
CA ASN A 456 5.02 15.47 47.27
C ASN A 456 4.71 16.98 47.18
N LYS A 457 4.64 17.51 45.96
CA LYS A 457 4.32 18.91 45.69
C LYS A 457 2.88 19.27 46.04
N ASP A 458 1.94 18.31 45.95
CA ASP A 458 0.52 18.58 46.16
C ASP A 458 0.22 18.85 47.64
N LEU A 459 0.99 18.22 48.55
CA LEU A 459 0.90 18.44 50.00
C LEU A 459 1.89 19.49 50.52
N ARG A 460 2.69 20.08 49.63
CA ARG A 460 3.75 21.03 49.98
C ARG A 460 3.22 22.24 50.73
N GLU A 461 2.13 22.84 50.25
CA GLU A 461 1.56 24.05 50.86
C GLU A 461 1.09 23.77 52.30
N SER A 462 0.43 22.63 52.53
CA SER A 462 -0.02 22.21 53.85
C SER A 462 1.17 22.01 54.80
N ALA A 463 2.21 21.31 54.34
CA ALA A 463 3.40 21.05 55.14
C ALA A 463 4.21 22.32 55.45
N GLU A 464 4.38 23.22 54.46
CA GLU A 464 5.06 24.51 54.62
C GLU A 464 4.31 25.44 55.60
N ASN A 465 2.97 25.43 55.58
CA ASN A 465 2.15 26.20 56.52
C ASN A 465 2.38 25.76 57.98
N ILE A 466 2.38 24.44 58.23
CA ILE A 466 2.65 23.91 59.58
C ILE A 466 4.07 24.27 60.04
N LEU A 467 5.07 24.12 59.17
CA LEU A 467 6.46 24.52 59.46
C LEU A 467 6.58 26.02 59.79
N SER A 468 5.86 26.89 59.06
CA SER A 468 5.86 28.33 59.33
C SER A 468 5.29 28.67 60.70
N ASN A 469 4.24 27.97 61.14
CA ASN A 469 3.61 28.20 62.45
C ASN A 469 4.52 27.77 63.61
N ILE A 470 5.25 26.66 63.44
CA ILE A 470 6.29 26.23 64.39
C ILE A 470 7.35 27.33 64.57
N GLU A 471 7.83 27.94 63.49
CA GLU A 471 8.87 28.97 63.55
C GLU A 471 8.40 30.26 64.21
N LYS A 472 7.16 30.69 63.94
CA LYS A 472 6.58 31.91 64.54
C LYS A 472 6.48 31.82 66.06
N SER A 473 6.05 30.67 66.60
CA SER A 473 5.93 30.47 68.05
C SER A 473 7.27 30.64 68.79
N ARG A 474 8.40 30.29 68.16
CA ARG A 474 9.72 30.40 68.79
C ARG A 474 10.17 31.85 69.05
N LYS A 475 9.55 32.85 68.42
CA LYS A 475 10.05 34.25 68.37
C LYS A 475 9.39 35.25 69.35
N SER A 476 8.56 34.83 70.31
CA SER A 476 7.82 35.72 71.25
C SER A 476 8.55 36.09 72.58
N GLU A 477 8.34 37.31 73.13
CA GLU A 477 9.02 37.94 74.32
C GLU A 477 8.64 37.43 75.74
N LYS A 478 9.51 37.56 76.79
CA LYS A 478 9.37 37.01 78.18
C LYS A 478 10.09 37.85 79.31
N LEU A 479 9.67 37.87 80.59
CA LEU A 479 10.37 38.55 81.75
C LEU A 479 10.77 37.53 82.85
N CYS A 480 11.84 37.74 83.64
CA CYS A 480 12.31 36.76 84.65
C CYS A 480 12.81 37.37 86.00
N LEU A 481 12.41 36.85 87.15
CA LEU A 481 12.87 37.30 88.47
C LEU A 481 13.58 36.16 89.23
N LYS A 482 14.79 36.39 89.75
CA LYS A 482 15.59 35.38 90.45
C LYS A 482 15.85 35.74 91.92
N PRO A 483 15.36 34.95 92.90
CA PRO A 483 15.63 35.19 94.31
C PRO A 483 17.06 34.79 94.70
N GLU A 484 17.71 35.52 95.61
CA GLU A 484 19.15 35.35 95.93
C GLU A 484 19.43 34.20 96.94
N LYS A 485 18.50 33.93 97.86
CA LYS A 485 18.72 32.96 98.96
C LYS A 485 17.81 31.72 98.88
N ILE A 486 16.50 31.93 98.84
CA ILE A 486 15.49 30.85 98.86
C ILE A 486 14.28 31.31 98.03
N GLY A 487 13.93 30.54 96.99
CA GLY A 487 12.76 30.78 96.14
C GLY A 487 12.93 30.19 94.73
N LYS A 488 11.83 30.03 94.00
CA LYS A 488 11.86 29.61 92.58
C LYS A 488 12.09 30.83 91.69
N GLU A 489 12.79 30.64 90.57
CA GLU A 489 12.85 31.60 89.48
C GLU A 489 11.44 31.85 88.95
N ILE A 490 11.03 33.13 88.89
CA ILE A 490 9.68 33.54 88.50
C ILE A 490 9.77 34.12 87.09
N VAL A 491 9.38 33.32 86.09
CA VAL A 491 9.27 33.79 84.71
C VAL A 491 7.88 34.40 84.52
N VAL A 492 7.83 35.72 84.32
CA VAL A 492 6.61 36.47 84.13
C VAL A 492 6.34 36.62 82.64
N PHE A 493 5.18 36.14 82.22
CA PHE A 493 4.64 36.43 80.90
C PHE A 493 3.59 37.53 81.04
N LYS A 494 3.93 38.73 80.53
CA LYS A 494 2.97 39.78 80.13
C LYS A 494 1.95 40.20 81.21
N LYS A 495 2.40 40.43 82.46
CA LYS A 495 1.63 41.17 83.48
C LYS A 495 2.22 42.57 83.67
N ASP A 496 1.43 43.62 83.42
CA ASP A 496 1.90 45.01 83.49
C ASP A 496 2.20 45.46 84.92
N THR A 497 1.58 44.84 85.93
CA THR A 497 1.85 45.15 87.33
C THR A 497 1.82 43.90 88.21
N ILE A 498 2.86 43.68 89.01
CA ILE A 498 3.06 42.56 89.92
C ILE A 498 3.10 43.11 91.34
N THR A 499 2.29 42.59 92.25
CA THR A 499 2.34 42.95 93.67
C THR A 499 3.06 41.90 94.50
N LEU A 500 3.94 42.33 95.38
CA LEU A 500 4.68 41.50 96.31
C LEU A 500 4.25 41.92 97.72
N ALA A 501 3.77 40.99 98.53
CA ALA A 501 3.40 41.25 99.92
C ALA A 501 3.32 39.94 100.72
N ARG A 502 3.11 40.01 102.03
CA ARG A 502 2.71 38.85 102.83
C ARG A 502 1.20 38.70 102.73
N LYS A 503 0.70 37.53 102.36
CA LYS A 503 -0.73 37.27 102.25
C LYS A 503 -1.42 37.33 103.63
N ALA A 504 -2.52 38.08 103.74
CA ALA A 504 -3.41 38.04 104.90
C ALA A 504 -4.89 38.05 104.51
N ARG A 505 -5.37 39.11 103.86
CA ARG A 505 -6.74 39.23 103.33
C ARG A 505 -6.78 39.36 101.80
N GLY A 506 -5.77 40.02 101.23
CA GLY A 506 -5.54 40.13 99.79
C GLY A 506 -4.64 39.03 99.26
N THR A 507 -4.57 38.89 97.94
CA THR A 507 -3.72 37.93 97.23
C THR A 507 -2.64 38.70 96.47
N PRO A 508 -1.45 38.96 97.07
CA PRO A 508 -0.34 39.49 96.30
C PRO A 508 0.07 38.48 95.22
N ASP A 509 0.55 38.97 94.08
CA ASP A 509 1.03 38.12 92.97
C ASP A 509 2.21 37.25 93.39
N ILE A 510 3.06 37.79 94.27
CA ILE A 510 4.15 37.07 94.90
C ILE A 510 3.94 37.17 96.41
N ASP A 511 3.50 36.07 97.02
CA ASP A 511 3.36 35.97 98.47
C ASP A 511 4.72 35.69 99.12
N ILE A 512 5.21 36.69 99.85
CA ILE A 512 6.41 36.58 100.67
C ILE A 512 5.95 36.35 102.10
N ASN A 513 5.87 35.07 102.50
CA ASN A 513 5.43 34.66 103.83
C ASN A 513 6.50 34.95 104.91
N ASN A 514 6.78 36.23 105.15
CA ASN A 514 7.67 36.69 106.20
C ASN A 514 6.96 37.72 107.08
N LEU A 515 7.04 37.55 108.40
CA LEU A 515 6.33 38.41 109.35
C LEU A 515 6.72 39.89 109.25
N LYS A 516 7.93 40.19 108.77
CA LYS A 516 8.42 41.57 108.56
C LYS A 516 7.86 42.23 107.29
N VAL A 517 7.31 41.44 106.37
CA VAL A 517 6.69 41.97 105.14
C VAL A 517 5.24 42.39 105.45
N SER A 518 4.87 43.54 104.89
CA SER A 518 3.52 44.11 105.05
C SER A 518 2.48 43.17 104.50
N ARG A 519 1.34 43.13 105.18
CA ARG A 519 0.21 42.34 104.75
C ARG A 519 -0.43 42.97 103.52
N ASP A 520 -0.76 42.14 102.53
CA ASP A 520 -1.58 42.43 101.34
C ASP A 520 -1.00 43.44 100.34
N ASN A 521 -0.29 44.47 100.78
CA ASN A 521 0.35 45.47 99.94
C ASN A 521 1.71 45.84 100.54
N HIS A 522 2.79 45.40 99.91
CA HIS A 522 4.15 45.81 100.31
C HIS A 522 4.85 46.53 99.17
N LEU A 523 4.95 45.89 98.01
CA LEU A 523 5.66 46.39 96.84
C LEU A 523 4.83 46.10 95.58
N LYS A 524 4.90 46.99 94.60
CA LYS A 524 4.33 46.82 93.27
C LYS A 524 5.42 47.04 92.22
N LEU A 525 5.68 46.05 91.37
CA LEU A 525 6.50 46.18 90.17
C LEU A 525 5.59 46.46 88.99
N CYS A 526 5.80 47.55 88.26
CA CYS A 526 5.05 47.89 87.06
C CYS A 526 5.97 47.87 85.84
N ILE A 527 5.51 47.36 84.70
CA ILE A 527 6.16 47.51 83.41
C ILE A 527 5.43 48.63 82.68
N VAL A 528 6.09 49.79 82.54
CA VAL A 528 5.53 50.96 81.86
C VAL A 528 6.56 51.41 80.82
N GLU A 529 6.14 51.50 79.55
CA GLU A 529 6.99 51.98 78.46
C GLU A 529 8.37 51.26 78.36
N ASN A 530 8.36 49.92 78.39
CA ASN A 530 9.57 49.08 78.38
C ASN A 530 10.54 49.25 79.57
N LYS A 531 10.09 49.90 80.65
CA LYS A 531 10.84 50.07 81.89
C LYS A 531 10.15 49.34 83.03
N VAL A 532 10.93 48.70 83.89
CA VAL A 532 10.42 48.10 85.13
C VAL A 532 10.51 49.14 86.24
N ILE A 533 9.42 49.34 86.98
CA ILE A 533 9.31 50.35 88.04
C ILE A 533 8.86 49.66 89.34
N ALA A 534 9.68 49.72 90.38
CA ALA A 534 9.36 49.27 91.73
C ALA A 534 8.73 50.39 92.55
N GLU A 535 7.59 50.14 93.18
CA GLU A 535 6.83 51.10 93.98
C GLU A 535 6.47 50.49 95.34
N ASP A 536 6.98 51.07 96.43
CA ASP A 536 6.65 50.67 97.80
C ASP A 536 5.24 51.17 98.15
N LEU A 537 4.37 50.27 98.57
CA LEU A 537 2.98 50.57 98.91
C LEU A 537 2.86 51.00 100.38
N ASN A 538 3.70 51.96 100.80
CA ASN A 538 3.81 52.48 102.18
C ASN A 538 4.00 51.36 103.21
N SER A 539 4.96 50.50 102.96
CA SER A 539 5.15 49.31 103.78
C SER A 539 5.77 49.61 105.15
N ALA A 540 5.42 48.83 106.17
CA ALA A 540 5.92 49.04 107.54
C ALA A 540 7.44 48.82 107.64
N GLY A 541 7.97 47.81 106.93
CA GLY A 541 9.40 47.51 106.89
C GLY A 541 10.18 48.30 105.83
N GLY A 542 9.49 48.91 104.86
CA GLY A 542 10.08 49.55 103.69
C GLY A 542 10.55 48.58 102.61
N THR A 543 10.55 49.04 101.36
CA THR A 543 11.27 48.43 100.23
C THR A 543 12.55 49.23 99.97
N TYR A 544 13.65 48.54 99.70
CA TYR A 544 14.96 49.12 99.43
C TYR A 544 15.46 48.69 98.05
N HIS A 545 15.96 49.64 97.28
CA HIS A 545 16.60 49.40 96.00
C HIS A 545 18.06 49.81 96.11
N ARG A 546 18.99 48.87 95.80
CA ARG A 546 20.45 49.06 95.98
C ARG A 546 20.85 49.52 97.40
N GLY A 547 20.07 49.15 98.41
CA GLY A 547 20.33 49.46 99.83
C GLY A 547 19.69 50.75 100.34
N GLU A 548 19.13 51.60 99.47
CA GLU A 548 18.42 52.82 99.87
C GLU A 548 16.91 52.58 99.90
N LYS A 549 16.20 53.16 100.89
CA LYS A 549 14.74 53.01 101.02
C LYS A 549 14.04 53.79 99.92
N ILE A 550 13.15 53.15 99.18
CA ILE A 550 12.42 53.76 98.06
C ILE A 550 10.93 53.93 98.33
N THR A 551 10.34 54.94 97.71
CA THR A 551 8.88 55.02 97.49
C THR A 551 8.53 54.57 96.07
N ARG A 552 9.32 55.00 95.08
CA ARG A 552 9.22 54.55 93.69
C ARG A 552 10.59 54.66 93.00
N SER A 553 11.02 53.63 92.29
CA SER A 553 12.29 53.59 91.56
C SER A 553 12.16 52.81 90.26
N GLN A 554 12.81 53.28 89.20
CA GLN A 554 13.04 52.45 88.01
C GLN A 554 14.09 51.38 88.35
N MET A 555 13.91 50.18 87.79
CA MET A 555 14.77 49.02 87.95
C MET A 555 15.43 48.68 86.60
N GLU A 556 16.68 48.27 86.63
CA GLU A 556 17.46 47.76 85.50
C GLU A 556 17.70 46.24 85.64
N ASP A 557 18.13 45.60 84.55
CA ASP A 557 18.54 44.19 84.59
C ASP A 557 19.74 44.01 85.54
N GLY A 558 19.64 43.04 86.44
CA GLY A 558 20.64 42.77 87.48
C GLY A 558 20.44 43.53 88.79
N ASP A 559 19.45 44.42 88.89
CA ASP A 559 19.24 45.20 90.12
C ASP A 559 18.73 44.37 91.29
N ILE A 560 19.17 44.75 92.49
CA ILE A 560 18.80 44.07 93.74
C ILE A 560 17.71 44.86 94.45
N LEU A 561 16.60 44.17 94.70
CA LEU A 561 15.47 44.67 95.46
C LEU A 561 15.36 43.93 96.79
N ASP A 562 15.33 44.67 97.89
CA ASP A 562 15.30 44.15 99.25
C ASP A 562 14.02 44.62 99.97
N ILE A 563 13.24 43.66 100.45
CA ILE A 563 11.91 43.84 101.00
C ILE A 563 11.98 43.59 102.51
N SER A 564 11.77 44.66 103.30
CA SER A 564 11.90 44.66 104.76
C SER A 564 13.23 44.10 105.32
N HIS A 565 14.34 44.18 104.57
CA HIS A 565 15.63 43.53 104.91
C HIS A 565 15.53 42.02 105.16
N SER A 566 14.47 41.41 104.63
CA SER A 566 14.07 40.05 104.97
C SER A 566 13.98 39.15 103.74
N TYR A 567 13.77 39.75 102.56
CA TYR A 567 13.68 39.04 101.30
C TYR A 567 14.34 39.86 100.20
N ARG A 568 15.35 39.29 99.55
CA ARG A 568 16.18 39.96 98.55
C ARG A 568 16.13 39.21 97.22
N MET A 569 15.93 39.93 96.13
CA MET A 569 15.83 39.36 94.77
C MET A 569 16.58 40.20 93.76
N THR A 570 17.09 39.53 92.73
CA THR A 570 17.70 40.14 91.55
C THR A 570 16.66 40.17 90.42
N VAL A 571 16.45 41.35 89.86
CA VAL A 571 15.53 41.58 88.75
C VAL A 571 16.25 41.22 87.45
N HIS A 572 15.68 40.33 86.61
CA HIS A 572 16.22 40.05 85.27
C HIS A 572 15.25 40.43 84.13
N ILE A 573 15.67 41.31 83.24
CA ILE A 573 14.86 41.79 82.12
C ILE A 573 15.27 41.06 80.84
N CYS A 574 14.67 39.90 80.59
CA CYS A 574 14.97 39.07 79.41
C CYS A 574 14.26 39.57 78.14
N ARG A 575 14.68 40.72 77.60
CA ARG A 575 14.20 41.15 76.27
C ARG A 575 14.56 40.07 75.24
N GLY A 576 13.60 39.64 74.42
CA GLY A 576 13.87 38.68 73.34
C GLY A 576 15.10 39.13 72.54
N ARG A 577 15.95 38.18 72.13
CA ARG A 577 17.31 38.44 71.57
C ARG A 577 17.35 39.67 70.65
N GLU A 578 17.89 40.78 71.15
CA GLU A 578 18.78 41.64 70.37
C GLU A 578 20.21 41.13 70.63
N ILE A 579 20.96 40.88 69.56
CA ILE A 579 22.33 40.34 69.65
C ILE A 579 23.24 41.44 70.20
N VAL A 580 23.73 41.31 71.44
CA VAL A 580 24.85 42.12 71.95
C VAL A 580 25.86 41.25 72.70
N GLN A 581 27.14 41.48 72.42
CA GLN A 581 28.31 40.66 72.79
C GLN A 581 28.61 40.63 74.30
N SER A 582 29.14 39.48 74.72
CA SER A 582 29.56 39.12 76.07
C SER A 582 30.76 39.93 76.60
N THR A 583 30.68 40.34 77.87
CA THR A 583 31.84 40.46 78.77
C THR A 583 31.47 39.93 80.15
N LEU A 584 31.97 38.75 80.52
CA LEU A 584 31.99 38.23 81.89
C LEU A 584 33.30 38.61 82.57
N VAL A 585 33.27 38.83 83.89
CA VAL A 585 34.43 38.58 84.77
C VAL A 585 34.00 37.60 85.88
N PRO A 586 34.78 36.52 86.14
CA PRO A 586 34.45 35.47 87.08
C PRO A 586 35.06 35.68 88.48
N GLY A 587 34.35 35.25 89.52
CA GLY A 587 34.91 35.04 90.86
C GLY A 587 33.98 35.46 91.99
N THR A 588 33.21 34.51 92.55
CA THR A 588 32.78 34.49 93.96
C THR A 588 31.98 33.20 94.27
N ILE A 589 32.66 32.21 94.87
CA ILE A 589 32.06 31.07 95.62
C ILE A 589 32.71 31.15 97.02
N PRO A 590 32.00 30.99 98.16
CA PRO A 590 31.95 29.69 98.88
C PRO A 590 30.57 29.41 99.56
N SER A 591 29.98 28.22 99.46
CA SER A 591 30.26 26.92 100.11
C SER A 591 29.68 26.75 101.54
N GLU A 592 28.79 25.76 101.65
CA GLU A 592 28.27 25.05 102.85
C GLU A 592 26.90 25.46 103.44
N MET A 593 25.86 24.69 103.09
CA MET A 593 24.88 24.17 104.07
C MET A 593 24.10 22.99 103.50
N LYS A 594 24.13 21.83 104.17
CA LYS A 594 23.31 20.65 103.85
C LYS A 594 21.98 20.74 104.59
N ILE A 595 20.86 20.56 103.88
CA ILE A 595 19.54 20.28 104.45
C ILE A 595 18.98 19.02 103.77
N ASP A 596 18.35 18.15 104.57
CA ASP A 596 17.96 16.77 104.27
C ASP A 596 16.96 16.67 103.10
N PRO A 597 17.17 15.79 102.09
CA PRO A 597 16.34 15.67 100.89
C PRO A 597 14.95 15.02 101.04
N ARG A 598 14.40 14.85 102.25
CA ARG A 598 13.24 13.96 102.48
C ARG A 598 11.90 14.61 102.84
N ASP A 599 11.83 15.93 102.96
CA ASP A 599 10.59 16.63 103.36
C ASP A 599 9.97 17.55 102.29
N ILE A 600 10.46 17.53 101.04
CA ILE A 600 10.03 18.50 100.00
C ILE A 600 9.16 17.88 98.90
N ASP A 601 9.12 16.56 98.73
CA ASP A 601 8.79 16.02 97.40
C ASP A 601 7.38 15.49 97.15
N GLU A 602 6.45 15.47 98.12
CA GLU A 602 5.17 14.79 97.85
C GLU A 602 3.88 15.60 97.81
N HIS A 603 3.81 16.84 98.31
CA HIS A 603 2.51 17.53 98.32
C HIS A 603 2.60 19.00 97.88
N GLN A 604 2.08 19.23 96.66
CA GLN A 604 1.71 20.52 96.03
C GLN A 604 2.68 21.09 94.99
N LYS A 605 2.81 20.38 93.85
CA LYS A 605 3.15 21.01 92.57
C LYS A 605 1.88 21.63 91.97
N ILE A 606 1.87 22.95 91.85
CA ILE A 606 0.87 23.71 91.09
C ILE A 606 1.32 23.71 89.64
N SER A 607 0.53 23.07 88.78
CA SER A 607 0.84 22.80 87.37
C SER A 607 0.72 24.03 86.46
N GLY A 608 -0.04 25.04 86.84
CA GLY A 608 -0.25 26.26 86.07
C GLY A 608 -1.16 27.25 86.81
N LEU A 609 -1.17 28.51 86.38
CA LEU A 609 -1.99 29.57 86.97
C LEU A 609 -3.00 30.08 85.92
N PHE A 610 -4.28 29.91 86.21
CA PHE A 610 -5.39 30.48 85.45
C PHE A 610 -5.81 31.80 86.10
N ILE A 611 -5.80 32.90 85.36
CA ILE A 611 -6.15 34.23 85.84
C ILE A 611 -7.33 34.75 85.02
N GLU A 612 -8.44 35.01 85.69
CA GLU A 612 -9.59 35.69 85.13
C GLU A 612 -9.41 37.20 85.36
N ALA A 613 -9.46 38.01 84.30
CA ALA A 613 -9.46 39.47 84.39
C ALA A 613 -10.72 40.03 83.70
N ASP A 614 -11.08 41.27 84.01
CA ASP A 614 -12.35 41.87 83.56
C ASP A 614 -12.52 41.92 82.03
N ASP A 615 -11.42 41.88 81.27
CA ASP A 615 -11.39 41.96 79.79
C ASP A 615 -10.83 40.72 79.08
N ARG A 616 -10.15 39.81 79.79
CA ARG A 616 -9.55 38.58 79.21
C ARG A 616 -9.08 37.58 80.27
N ASN A 617 -8.94 36.34 79.84
CA ASN A 617 -8.43 35.24 80.67
C ASN A 617 -7.00 34.87 80.27
N ILE A 618 -6.10 34.68 81.24
CA ILE A 618 -4.67 34.40 81.02
C ILE A 618 -4.32 33.05 81.63
N ILE A 619 -3.60 32.21 80.88
CA ILE A 619 -3.10 30.91 81.33
C ILE A 619 -1.57 30.98 81.37
N VAL A 620 -1.00 30.85 82.56
CA VAL A 620 0.45 30.85 82.79
C VAL A 620 0.90 29.40 83.03
N LEU A 621 1.80 28.92 82.18
CA LEU A 621 2.28 27.54 82.17
C LEU A 621 3.63 27.46 82.91
N ALA A 622 3.75 26.60 83.91
CA ALA A 622 5.02 26.37 84.61
C ALA A 622 5.90 25.42 83.77
N GLY A 623 7.07 25.90 83.34
CA GLY A 623 7.87 25.31 82.25
C GLY A 623 8.42 23.89 82.41
N ASN A 624 8.07 23.15 83.47
CA ASN A 624 8.54 21.77 83.69
C ASN A 624 7.42 20.72 83.62
N GLU A 625 6.14 21.10 83.50
CA GLU A 625 5.08 20.12 83.31
C GLU A 625 4.79 19.89 81.82
N PRO A 626 4.69 18.62 81.38
CA PRO A 626 4.62 18.27 79.96
C PRO A 626 3.31 18.71 79.29
N ALA A 627 2.24 18.91 80.07
CA ALA A 627 0.93 19.38 79.62
C ALA A 627 0.08 19.82 80.83
N ILE A 628 -0.66 20.92 80.68
CA ILE A 628 -1.51 21.50 81.73
C ILE A 628 -2.97 21.33 81.34
N PRO A 629 -3.76 20.50 82.06
CA PRO A 629 -5.16 20.27 81.72
C PRO A 629 -6.02 21.51 82.01
N ILE A 630 -6.87 21.85 81.06
CA ILE A 630 -7.79 22.98 81.10
C ILE A 630 -9.17 22.52 80.56
N ALA A 631 -10.23 23.17 81.01
CA ALA A 631 -11.59 22.95 80.50
C ALA A 631 -12.16 24.25 79.95
N PHE A 632 -12.76 24.22 78.77
CA PHE A 632 -13.51 25.37 78.26
C PHE A 632 -14.95 25.30 78.76
N LYS A 633 -15.35 26.27 79.58
CA LYS A 633 -16.70 26.42 80.13
C LYS A 633 -17.35 27.69 79.58
N SER A 634 -18.66 27.85 79.82
CA SER A 634 -19.42 29.05 79.42
C SER A 634 -18.88 30.36 80.01
N ILE A 635 -18.11 30.28 81.10
CA ILE A 635 -17.45 31.42 81.77
C ILE A 635 -16.03 31.67 81.27
N GLY A 636 -15.48 30.81 80.41
CA GLY A 636 -14.10 30.92 79.91
C GLY A 636 -13.31 29.62 80.05
N ILE A 637 -12.01 29.70 79.82
CA ILE A 637 -11.08 28.58 80.07
C ILE A 637 -10.96 28.44 81.59
N VAL A 638 -10.84 27.25 82.17
CA VAL A 638 -10.62 27.07 83.61
C VAL A 638 -9.55 25.99 83.75
N TYR A 639 -8.61 26.16 84.68
CA TYR A 639 -7.71 25.07 85.04
C TYR A 639 -8.48 24.01 85.82
N GLU A 640 -8.59 22.81 85.25
CA GLU A 640 -9.20 21.67 85.92
C GLU A 640 -8.26 20.47 85.80
N LYS A 641 -7.99 19.79 86.93
CA LYS A 641 -7.12 18.62 86.96
C LYS A 641 -7.62 17.48 86.04
N SER A 642 -8.92 17.47 85.75
CA SER A 642 -9.62 16.56 84.83
C SER A 642 -10.13 17.28 83.57
N GLY A 643 -9.52 18.41 83.19
CA GLY A 643 -9.91 19.17 82.01
C GLY A 643 -9.80 18.33 80.74
N ASP A 644 -10.76 18.52 79.85
CA ASP A 644 -10.87 17.82 78.57
C ASP A 644 -9.87 18.34 77.53
N CYS A 645 -9.25 19.49 77.78
CA CYS A 645 -8.21 20.09 76.95
C CYS A 645 -6.89 20.18 77.72
N GLN A 646 -5.76 20.34 77.03
CA GLN A 646 -4.44 20.50 77.64
C GLN A 646 -3.62 21.53 76.87
N ILE A 647 -2.89 22.40 77.56
CA ILE A 647 -1.89 23.29 76.92
C ILE A 647 -0.49 22.85 77.34
N SER A 648 0.40 22.70 76.37
CA SER A 648 1.80 22.33 76.59
C SER A 648 2.75 23.28 75.87
N VAL A 649 3.91 23.56 76.47
CA VAL A 649 5.03 24.27 75.81
C VAL A 649 6.18 23.30 75.67
N LYS A 650 6.56 22.96 74.43
CA LYS A 650 7.74 22.14 74.14
C LYS A 650 8.53 22.78 72.99
N ASP A 651 9.84 22.86 73.15
CA ASP A 651 10.77 23.48 72.19
C ASP A 651 10.39 24.91 71.73
N GLY A 652 9.74 25.67 72.63
CA GLY A 652 9.26 27.03 72.35
C GLY A 652 7.95 27.10 71.55
N VAL A 653 7.31 25.97 71.26
CA VAL A 653 6.01 25.88 70.59
C VAL A 653 4.89 25.67 71.60
N ILE A 654 3.82 26.46 71.51
CA ILE A 654 2.62 26.33 72.34
C ILE A 654 1.61 25.43 71.60
N VAL A 655 1.20 24.33 72.22
CA VAL A 655 0.23 23.38 71.67
C VAL A 655 -0.99 23.31 72.57
N LEU A 656 -2.17 23.51 71.99
CA LEU A 656 -3.46 23.22 72.62
C LEU A 656 -3.95 21.86 72.13
N ARG A 657 -4.18 20.93 73.04
CA ARG A 657 -4.85 19.65 72.82
C ARG A 657 -6.29 19.77 73.31
N THR A 658 -7.22 19.30 72.51
CA THR A 658 -8.64 19.13 72.86
C THR A 658 -8.99 17.65 72.70
N PRO A 659 -10.19 17.18 73.10
CA PRO A 659 -10.57 15.78 72.88
C PRO A 659 -10.55 15.39 71.40
N ASP A 660 -10.85 16.35 70.52
CA ASP A 660 -11.09 16.10 69.10
C ASP A 660 -9.92 16.52 68.21
N THR A 661 -9.10 17.50 68.63
CA THR A 661 -8.04 18.09 67.80
C THR A 661 -6.84 18.57 68.63
N SER A 662 -5.67 18.68 68.00
CA SER A 662 -4.53 19.42 68.56
C SER A 662 -4.13 20.54 67.61
N GLN A 663 -3.91 21.73 68.14
CA GLN A 663 -3.65 22.95 67.37
C GLN A 663 -2.46 23.70 67.94
N ILE A 664 -1.59 24.20 67.06
CA ILE A 664 -0.49 25.10 67.44
C ILE A 664 -1.08 26.49 67.69
N LEU A 665 -0.83 27.05 68.86
CA LEU A 665 -1.28 28.39 69.20
C LEU A 665 -0.24 29.41 68.75
N CYS A 666 -0.68 30.37 67.95
CA CYS A 666 0.12 31.48 67.47
C CYS A 666 -0.55 32.78 67.89
N ASP A 667 0.24 33.83 68.15
CA ASP A 667 -0.33 35.16 68.40
C ASP A 667 -1.23 35.61 67.23
N GLY A 668 -2.41 36.12 67.56
CA GLY A 668 -3.44 36.54 66.63
C GLY A 668 -4.32 35.43 66.03
N SER A 669 -4.03 34.15 66.27
CA SER A 669 -4.86 33.05 65.75
C SER A 669 -6.19 32.93 66.51
N ASN A 670 -7.20 32.33 65.88
CA ASN A 670 -8.48 32.04 66.54
C ASN A 670 -8.63 30.52 66.72
N VAL A 671 -9.11 30.10 67.88
CA VAL A 671 -9.46 28.72 68.21
C VAL A 671 -10.96 28.66 68.44
N ASP A 672 -11.68 27.85 67.66
CA ASP A 672 -13.09 27.58 67.87
C ASP A 672 -13.24 26.29 68.69
N TYR A 673 -13.82 26.36 69.89
CA TYR A 673 -14.07 25.17 70.73
C TYR A 673 -15.46 25.23 71.40
N LYS A 674 -16.23 24.15 71.27
CA LYS A 674 -17.64 24.05 71.74
C LYS A 674 -18.52 25.24 71.31
N GLY A 675 -18.29 25.76 70.10
CA GLY A 675 -19.06 26.87 69.52
C GLY A 675 -18.64 28.28 69.98
N ILE A 676 -17.58 28.41 70.79
CA ILE A 676 -17.02 29.70 71.22
C ILE A 676 -15.68 29.93 70.52
N ARG A 677 -15.48 31.13 69.96
CA ARG A 677 -14.24 31.56 69.30
C ARG A 677 -13.32 32.29 70.27
N TYR A 678 -12.12 31.78 70.48
CA TYR A 678 -11.08 32.35 71.32
C TYR A 678 -9.98 32.94 70.45
N ARG A 679 -9.62 34.21 70.64
CA ARG A 679 -8.46 34.82 69.97
C ARG A 679 -7.22 34.69 70.86
N ILE A 680 -6.14 34.18 70.32
CA ILE A 680 -4.83 34.11 70.96
C ILE A 680 -4.18 35.50 70.84
N VAL A 681 -3.72 36.08 71.96
CA VAL A 681 -3.20 37.46 72.09
C VAL A 681 -1.95 37.49 72.98
#